data_AF-A0A812TYG6-F1
#
_entry.id   AF-A0A812TYG6-F1
#
_cell.length_a   1.000
_cell.length_b   1.000
_cell.length_c   1.000
_cell.angle_alpha   90.00
_cell.angle_beta   90.00
_cell.angle_gamma   90.00
#
_symmetry.space_group_name_H-M   'P 1'
#
loop_
_entity.id
_entity.type
_entity.pdbx_description
1 polymer ?
#
loop_
_entity_poly.entity_id
_entity_poly.type
_entity_poly.pdbx_seq_one_letter_code
_entity_poly.pdbx_strand_id
1 'polypeptide(L)'
;MDPTDDDDDDDDATQSTSTSKRTRLTWDQIKGNMDTIHRSFLIQRIHQLEAKCAKQEIDLKAAKKKQRTTVAENKKLEKQLQLQIQKAGDQTDEQILCVEKTTKAGKQGKRFSSKGYVALGIRKSLSVTSAVGFPLAALVDVSRQTVTRSETAVWAMLTTRSAAFHVAMRRNLRMVAGWFNSWNESTNESSNTDPPDNTQVAAFAVAASEECISHEVLVERDLGLNPDPDGDRSGISGWVATPLDSDNRRAGADASYSLSSTSFCGDATNSGIWRRNKLQGLLVSTGTMTHGRRIESLNQCDLQVCSTGTAANNLAIVLKQLNSIKVPTWDEFAEMTRTGALPKCHIHVWCLSGDCGPDQASFRASIRTVLAAPAFWNQWVFEVPCLKHQLHLMCKDSLRLLNQLLEEKGRSYNYFGSVAKVCHTWRAHGAKVNQTWNVIVPRAFEFKASCTVPPLAVAGRWGSIDCAEEYFLHAATPDYVVRTFLATFATGEYNAYLERNAQRQDQSALEHDVDELGLEEAAEYRSKVTKWIKGSLLCLQDTLFWFLLQVSFMSRSPFRHMFAILSKYSGHASSRIRNPCTDCEAHELPIVDLVTVRLAQLDDEFHDLRNNIPCWCERTLASLQGMICWDANHALLLEDLQHMAMRVVMLNHASYKRRIVGLFSQTRVSKSIFVLITRYH
;
A
#
# COMPACT_ATOMS: atom_id res chain seq x y z
N MET A 1 44.32 -82.13 1.34
CA MET A 1 44.78 -80.89 1.99
C MET A 1 43.60 -79.94 1.94
N ASP A 2 42.55 -79.99 2.76
CA ASP A 2 42.33 -80.45 4.15
C ASP A 2 43.36 -79.98 5.18
N PRO A 3 42.94 -79.68 6.43
CA PRO A 3 41.67 -79.11 6.91
C PRO A 3 41.97 -78.00 7.97
N THR A 4 41.03 -77.31 8.62
CA THR A 4 40.25 -77.75 9.80
C THR A 4 39.15 -76.71 10.06
N ASP A 5 37.86 -77.07 10.11
CA ASP A 5 37.15 -77.72 11.24
C ASP A 5 36.82 -76.66 12.32
N ASP A 6 35.64 -76.58 12.93
CA ASP A 6 34.49 -77.47 12.95
C ASP A 6 33.36 -76.80 13.77
N ASP A 7 32.17 -77.41 13.67
CA ASP A 7 31.06 -77.46 14.62
C ASP A 7 30.15 -76.21 14.81
N ASP A 8 28.82 -76.30 14.87
CA ASP A 8 27.88 -77.42 14.73
C ASP A 8 26.44 -76.85 14.73
N ASP A 9 25.49 -77.73 14.40
CA ASP A 9 24.05 -77.71 14.74
C ASP A 9 23.07 -77.04 13.75
N ASP A 10 22.79 -77.81 12.70
CA ASP A 10 21.52 -78.52 12.47
C ASP A 10 20.15 -77.82 12.67
N ASP A 11 19.38 -77.95 11.59
CA ASP A 11 18.01 -78.48 11.54
C ASP A 11 16.77 -77.58 11.34
N ASP A 12 16.03 -78.08 10.33
CA ASP A 12 14.59 -78.14 10.18
C ASP A 12 13.79 -76.94 9.64
N ALA A 13 13.64 -77.02 8.31
CA ALA A 13 12.41 -76.72 7.62
C ALA A 13 11.19 -77.36 8.31
N THR A 14 10.36 -76.55 8.99
CA THR A 14 8.93 -76.86 9.11
C THR A 14 8.08 -75.61 8.88
N GLN A 15 7.34 -75.65 7.77
CA GLN A 15 6.14 -74.85 7.56
C GLN A 15 5.17 -75.08 8.73
N SER A 16 5.07 -74.15 9.68
CA SER A 16 3.94 -74.08 10.59
C SER A 16 3.07 -72.89 10.23
N THR A 17 1.99 -73.17 9.51
CA THR A 17 0.81 -72.32 9.45
C THR A 17 0.30 -72.12 10.89
N SER A 18 0.73 -71.05 11.56
CA SER A 18 0.14 -70.64 12.83
C SER A 18 -1.29 -70.17 12.53
N THR A 19 -2.23 -71.10 12.63
CA THR A 19 -3.65 -70.79 12.77
C THR A 19 -3.77 -69.87 13.98
N SER A 20 -3.90 -68.58 13.71
CA SER A 20 -4.27 -67.56 14.70
C SER A 20 -5.59 -68.02 15.31
N LYS A 21 -5.50 -68.75 16.43
CA LYS A 21 -6.64 -69.04 17.29
C LYS A 21 -7.11 -67.68 17.79
N ARG A 22 -8.07 -67.10 17.07
CA ARG A 22 -8.93 -66.02 17.57
C ARG A 22 -9.56 -66.56 18.84
N THR A 23 -8.92 -66.31 19.98
CA THR A 23 -9.56 -66.41 21.28
C THR A 23 -10.73 -65.44 21.21
N ARG A 24 -11.94 -65.99 21.07
CA ARG A 24 -13.17 -65.24 21.21
C ARG A 24 -13.13 -64.67 22.63
N LEU A 25 -12.87 -63.37 22.73
CA LEU A 25 -13.03 -62.63 23.97
C LEU A 25 -14.42 -62.95 24.49
N THR A 26 -14.49 -63.46 25.73
CA THR A 26 -15.78 -63.73 26.35
C THR A 26 -16.51 -62.40 26.54
N TRP A 27 -17.84 -62.46 26.54
CA TRP A 27 -18.65 -61.24 26.64
C TRP A 27 -18.33 -60.42 27.90
N ASP A 28 -17.91 -61.09 28.98
CA ASP A 28 -17.47 -60.45 30.22
C ASP A 28 -16.15 -59.68 30.06
N GLN A 29 -15.22 -60.16 29.24
CA GLN A 29 -13.97 -59.43 28.91
C GLN A 29 -14.24 -58.21 28.03
N ILE A 30 -15.18 -58.34 27.08
CA ILE A 30 -15.60 -57.21 26.23
C ILE A 30 -16.34 -56.15 27.06
N LYS A 31 -17.22 -56.58 27.97
CA LYS A 31 -17.96 -55.70 28.88
C LYS A 31 -17.02 -54.96 29.85
N GLY A 32 -16.05 -55.66 30.46
CA GLY A 32 -15.05 -55.03 31.33
C GLY A 32 -14.16 -54.02 30.60
N ASN A 33 -13.77 -54.31 29.36
CA ASN A 33 -13.02 -53.37 28.53
C ASN A 33 -13.86 -52.17 28.09
N MET A 34 -15.14 -52.37 27.75
CA MET A 34 -16.07 -51.27 27.44
C MET A 34 -16.28 -50.36 28.65
N ASP A 35 -16.49 -50.91 29.85
CA ASP A 35 -16.68 -50.12 31.06
C ASP A 35 -15.42 -49.31 31.41
N THR A 36 -14.23 -49.87 31.17
CA THR A 36 -12.95 -49.17 31.40
C THR A 36 -12.71 -48.04 30.38
N ILE A 37 -13.03 -48.28 29.10
CA ILE A 37 -12.95 -47.26 28.04
C ILE A 37 -13.97 -46.15 28.29
N HIS A 38 -15.20 -46.46 28.66
CA HIS A 38 -16.22 -45.46 29.00
C HIS A 38 -15.84 -44.66 30.25
N ARG A 39 -15.28 -45.30 31.27
CA ARG A 39 -14.82 -44.61 32.49
C ARG A 39 -13.67 -43.65 32.23
N SER A 40 -12.66 -44.06 31.46
CA SER A 40 -11.53 -43.18 31.12
C SER A 40 -11.97 -41.97 30.28
N PHE A 41 -12.89 -42.18 29.33
CA PHE A 41 -13.49 -41.08 28.55
C PHE A 41 -14.27 -40.11 29.45
N LEU A 42 -15.08 -40.61 30.39
CA LEU A 42 -15.84 -39.76 31.32
C LEU A 42 -14.91 -38.96 32.24
N ILE A 43 -13.85 -39.58 32.77
CA ILE A 43 -12.84 -38.88 33.59
C ILE A 43 -12.16 -37.77 32.79
N GLN A 44 -11.72 -38.06 31.56
CA GLN A 44 -11.11 -37.05 30.70
C GLN A 44 -12.09 -35.90 30.40
N ARG A 45 -13.37 -36.22 30.19
CA ARG A 45 -14.40 -35.21 29.93
C ARG A 45 -14.67 -34.34 31.16
N ILE A 46 -14.65 -34.91 32.36
CA ILE A 46 -14.79 -34.17 33.63
C ILE A 46 -13.63 -33.18 33.78
N HIS A 47 -12.38 -33.62 33.59
CA HIS A 47 -11.22 -32.72 33.67
C HIS A 47 -11.25 -31.59 32.63
N GLN A 48 -11.73 -31.87 31.41
CA GLN A 48 -11.94 -30.83 30.40
C GLN A 48 -13.01 -29.80 30.84
N LEU A 49 -14.08 -30.25 31.50
CA LEU A 49 -15.12 -29.36 32.00
C LEU A 49 -14.63 -28.55 33.20
N GLU A 50 -13.86 -29.15 34.11
CA GLU A 50 -13.21 -28.45 35.23
C GLU A 50 -12.26 -27.35 34.72
N ALA A 51 -11.42 -27.67 33.74
CA ALA A 51 -10.53 -26.68 33.12
C ALA A 51 -11.31 -25.54 32.43
N LYS A 52 -12.44 -25.85 31.78
CA LYS A 52 -13.32 -24.84 31.19
C LYS A 52 -13.98 -23.95 32.25
N CYS A 53 -14.48 -24.54 33.34
CA CYS A 53 -15.06 -23.79 34.46
C CYS A 53 -14.02 -22.87 35.11
N ALA A 54 -12.81 -23.36 35.37
CA ALA A 54 -11.73 -22.57 35.94
C ALA A 54 -11.35 -21.38 35.03
N LYS A 55 -11.27 -21.61 33.71
CA LYS A 55 -11.02 -20.54 32.73
C LYS A 55 -12.15 -19.50 32.73
N GLN A 56 -13.41 -19.94 32.73
CA GLN A 56 -14.57 -19.03 32.79
C GLN A 56 -14.60 -18.19 34.07
N GLU A 57 -14.16 -18.73 35.21
CA GLU A 57 -14.09 -17.98 36.46
C GLU A 57 -13.00 -16.89 36.41
N ILE A 58 -11.85 -17.18 35.80
CA ILE A 58 -10.78 -16.20 35.56
C ILE A 58 -11.29 -15.08 34.63
N ASP A 59 -11.96 -15.45 33.53
CA ASP A 59 -12.52 -14.49 32.57
C ASP A 59 -13.61 -13.62 33.23
N LEU A 60 -14.46 -14.19 34.08
CA LEU A 60 -15.47 -13.46 34.85
C LEU A 60 -14.83 -12.45 35.82
N LYS A 61 -13.75 -12.84 36.52
CA LYS A 61 -13.00 -11.94 37.41
C LYS A 61 -12.35 -10.80 36.62
N ALA A 62 -11.77 -11.08 35.45
CA ALA A 62 -11.21 -10.06 34.56
C ALA A 62 -12.29 -9.11 34.02
N ALA A 63 -13.45 -9.62 33.62
CA ALA A 63 -14.58 -8.83 33.16
C ALA A 63 -15.13 -7.90 34.25
N LYS A 64 -15.30 -8.40 35.49
CA LYS A 64 -15.70 -7.58 36.65
C LYS A 64 -14.69 -6.48 36.95
N LYS A 65 -13.38 -6.77 36.86
CA LYS A 65 -12.32 -5.76 37.02
C LYS A 65 -12.42 -4.66 35.96
N LYS A 66 -12.63 -5.05 34.69
CA LYS A 66 -12.80 -4.12 33.57
C LYS A 66 -14.06 -3.24 33.72
N GLN A 67 -15.17 -3.84 34.17
CA GLN A 67 -16.40 -3.11 34.44
C GLN A 67 -16.20 -2.03 35.52
N ARG A 68 -15.51 -2.38 36.62
CA ARG A 68 -15.20 -1.41 37.69
C ARG A 68 -14.34 -0.24 37.19
N THR A 69 -13.34 -0.50 36.36
CA THR A 69 -12.52 0.58 35.76
C THR A 69 -13.34 1.49 34.85
N THR A 70 -14.22 0.92 34.00
CA THR A 70 -15.09 1.72 33.11
C THR A 70 -16.11 2.55 33.89
N VAL A 71 -16.69 2.01 34.97
CA VAL A 71 -17.60 2.78 35.84
C VAL A 71 -16.86 3.95 36.52
N ALA A 72 -15.61 3.74 36.96
CA ALA A 72 -14.80 4.80 37.54
C ALA A 72 -14.45 5.90 36.52
N GLU A 73 -14.12 5.52 35.29
CA GLU A 73 -13.85 6.46 34.19
C GLU A 73 -15.10 7.26 33.81
N ASN A 74 -16.26 6.60 33.68
CA ASN A 74 -17.54 7.26 33.39
C ASN A 74 -17.90 8.27 34.48
N LYS A 75 -17.71 7.91 35.76
CA LYS A 75 -17.94 8.84 36.89
C LYS A 75 -16.99 10.04 36.84
N LYS A 76 -15.76 9.87 36.35
CA LYS A 76 -14.80 10.98 36.15
C LYS A 76 -15.25 11.88 34.99
N LEU A 77 -15.68 11.31 33.88
CA LEU A 77 -16.21 12.05 32.73
C LEU A 77 -17.49 12.81 33.07
N GLU A 78 -18.39 12.21 33.83
CA GLU A 78 -19.63 12.84 34.28
C GLU A 78 -19.34 14.05 35.16
N LYS A 79 -18.39 13.96 36.10
CA LYS A 79 -17.91 15.11 36.86
C LYS A 79 -17.31 16.21 35.97
N GLN A 80 -16.54 15.83 34.95
CA GLN A 80 -15.97 16.80 34.00
C GLN A 80 -17.07 17.48 33.18
N LEU A 81 -18.10 16.75 32.76
CA LEU A 81 -19.24 17.29 32.02
C LEU A 81 -20.06 18.23 32.90
N GLN A 82 -20.34 17.86 34.16
CA GLN A 82 -21.02 18.75 35.12
C GLN A 82 -20.23 20.03 35.36
N LEU A 83 -18.90 19.94 35.51
CA LEU A 83 -18.02 21.12 35.60
C LEU A 83 -18.07 21.99 34.33
N GLN A 84 -18.23 21.41 33.15
CA GLN A 84 -18.39 22.16 31.90
C GLN A 84 -19.77 22.81 31.80
N ILE A 85 -20.84 22.11 32.18
CA ILE A 85 -22.21 22.64 32.20
C ILE A 85 -22.30 23.81 33.21
N GLN A 86 -21.72 23.66 34.39
CA GLN A 86 -21.68 24.74 35.39
C GLN A 86 -20.92 25.96 34.86
N LYS A 87 -19.77 25.74 34.19
CA LYS A 87 -19.02 26.83 33.52
C LYS A 87 -19.77 27.48 32.36
N ALA A 88 -20.65 26.74 31.67
CA ALA A 88 -21.47 27.26 30.59
C ALA A 88 -22.70 28.02 31.12
N GLY A 89 -23.29 27.58 32.23
CA GLY A 89 -24.42 28.26 32.88
C GLY A 89 -24.05 29.61 33.50
N ASP A 90 -22.79 29.80 33.89
CA ASP A 90 -22.27 31.09 34.38
C ASP A 90 -21.92 32.07 33.24
N GLN A 91 -22.06 31.67 31.97
CA GLN A 91 -21.86 32.55 30.81
C GLN A 91 -23.23 33.03 30.30
N THR A 92 -23.55 34.29 30.57
CA THR A 92 -24.76 34.97 30.06
C THR A 92 -24.83 34.92 28.53
N ASP A 93 -26.04 34.70 27.99
CA ASP A 93 -26.34 34.46 26.56
C ASP A 93 -25.75 35.49 25.57
N GLU A 94 -25.42 36.71 26.01
CA GLU A 94 -24.74 37.71 25.16
C GLU A 94 -23.32 37.32 24.73
N GLN A 95 -22.66 36.35 25.38
CA GLN A 95 -21.31 35.91 25.01
C GLN A 95 -21.27 34.75 24.00
N ILE A 96 -22.41 34.11 23.70
CA ILE A 96 -22.44 32.87 22.90
C ILE A 96 -22.38 33.15 21.38
N LEU A 97 -22.66 34.38 20.94
CA LEU A 97 -22.67 34.74 19.51
C LEU A 97 -21.38 35.36 18.97
N CYS A 98 -20.34 35.56 19.79
CA CYS A 98 -19.03 36.00 19.32
C CYS A 98 -17.99 34.90 19.50
N VAL A 99 -17.57 34.26 18.40
CA VAL A 99 -16.40 33.35 18.36
C VAL A 99 -15.09 34.17 18.43
N GLU A 100 -14.99 35.08 19.38
CA GLU A 100 -13.74 35.71 19.79
C GLU A 100 -13.44 35.30 21.22
N LYS A 101 -12.49 34.37 21.38
CA LYS A 101 -12.01 33.93 22.70
C LYS A 101 -11.43 35.12 23.47
N THR A 102 -12.19 35.62 24.44
CA THR A 102 -11.71 36.42 25.56
C THR A 102 -10.86 35.53 26.47
N THR A 103 -9.54 35.57 26.24
CA THR A 103 -8.57 35.15 27.27
C THR A 103 -8.65 36.17 28.40
N LYS A 104 -8.91 35.68 29.63
CA LYS A 104 -8.97 36.50 30.85
C LYS A 104 -7.75 37.44 30.94
N ALA A 105 -8.05 38.69 31.25
CA ALA A 105 -7.07 39.75 31.44
C ALA A 105 -6.08 39.38 32.54
N GLY A 106 -4.80 39.22 32.17
CA GLY A 106 -3.72 38.96 33.11
C GLY A 106 -2.61 38.16 32.44
N LYS A 107 -1.67 38.87 31.83
CA LYS A 107 -0.49 38.38 31.09
C LYS A 107 -0.80 37.96 29.65
N GLN A 108 -0.55 38.90 28.74
CA GLN A 108 -0.53 38.70 27.29
C GLN A 108 0.54 37.66 26.92
N GLY A 109 0.19 36.38 26.93
CA GLY A 109 0.92 35.40 26.14
C GLY A 109 0.84 35.85 24.69
N LYS A 110 1.99 36.16 24.05
CA LYS A 110 2.05 36.57 22.64
C LYS A 110 1.34 35.51 21.80
N ARG A 111 0.10 35.80 21.41
CA ARG A 111 -0.64 34.97 20.47
C ARG A 111 0.14 34.98 19.16
N PHE A 112 0.55 33.81 18.70
CA PHE A 112 1.05 33.70 17.34
C PHE A 112 -0.05 34.19 16.39
N SER A 113 0.31 35.05 15.44
CA SER A 113 -0.60 35.43 14.37
C SER A 113 -1.04 34.18 13.61
N SER A 114 -2.12 34.26 12.81
CA SER A 114 -2.49 33.18 11.88
C SER A 114 -1.29 32.75 11.02
N LYS A 115 -0.47 33.70 10.57
CA LYS A 115 0.82 33.46 9.92
C LYS A 115 1.84 32.76 10.84
N GLY A 116 1.89 33.12 12.12
CA GLY A 116 2.72 32.46 13.14
C GLY A 116 2.31 31.00 13.39
N TYR A 117 1.01 30.68 13.42
CA TYR A 117 0.53 29.31 13.54
C TYR A 117 0.82 28.47 12.29
N VAL A 118 0.67 29.07 11.10
CA VAL A 118 1.06 28.42 9.84
C VAL A 118 2.57 28.20 9.80
N ALA A 119 3.38 29.19 10.17
CA ALA A 119 4.83 29.07 10.24
C ALA A 119 5.29 28.03 11.28
N LEU A 120 4.64 27.95 12.43
CA LEU A 120 4.91 26.93 13.46
C LEU A 120 4.50 25.54 12.97
N GLY A 121 3.36 25.42 12.28
CA GLY A 121 2.91 24.18 11.64
C GLY A 121 3.85 23.70 10.53
N ILE A 122 4.38 24.63 9.72
CA ILE A 122 5.39 24.37 8.70
C ILE A 122 6.71 23.95 9.37
N ARG A 123 7.21 24.69 10.38
CA ARG A 123 8.43 24.32 11.14
C ARG A 123 8.32 22.96 11.85
N LYS A 124 7.15 22.64 12.40
CA LYS A 124 6.91 21.36 13.07
C LYS A 124 6.74 20.21 12.06
N SER A 125 6.20 20.50 10.87
CA SER A 125 6.17 19.55 9.75
C SER A 125 7.59 19.29 9.23
N LEU A 126 8.39 20.34 9.10
CA LEU A 126 9.84 20.36 8.79
C LEU A 126 10.69 19.56 9.78
N SER A 127 10.34 19.55 11.07
CA SER A 127 11.07 18.83 12.11
C SER A 127 10.69 17.35 12.23
N VAL A 128 9.50 16.97 11.72
CA VAL A 128 8.98 15.58 11.76
C VAL A 128 9.24 14.84 10.43
N THR A 129 9.27 15.56 9.31
CA THR A 129 10.00 15.09 8.12
C THR A 129 11.49 15.13 8.47
N SER A 130 12.27 14.10 8.14
CA SER A 130 13.72 14.19 8.38
C SER A 130 14.24 15.48 7.72
N ALA A 131 15.23 16.16 8.33
CA ALA A 131 15.81 17.40 7.77
C ALA A 131 16.31 17.21 6.32
N VAL A 132 16.50 15.97 5.87
CA VAL A 132 16.82 15.58 4.48
C VAL A 132 15.57 15.51 3.59
N GLY A 133 14.41 15.14 4.15
CA GLY A 133 13.17 14.89 3.43
C GLY A 133 12.28 16.11 3.19
N PHE A 134 12.36 17.20 3.96
CA PHE A 134 11.53 18.39 3.71
C PHE A 134 12.04 19.27 2.58
N PRO A 135 13.34 19.64 2.48
CA PRO A 135 13.82 20.39 1.32
C PRO A 135 13.53 19.59 0.05
N LEU A 136 13.68 18.26 0.09
CA LEU A 136 13.16 17.38 -0.96
C LEU A 136 11.64 17.54 -1.08
N ALA A 137 10.77 17.20 -0.14
CA ALA A 137 9.30 17.26 -0.29
C ALA A 137 8.70 18.65 -0.60
N ALA A 138 9.40 19.75 -0.29
CA ALA A 138 8.96 21.13 -0.53
C ALA A 138 9.59 21.75 -1.80
N LEU A 139 10.75 21.26 -2.27
CA LEU A 139 11.34 21.59 -3.59
C LEU A 139 10.98 20.52 -4.66
N VAL A 140 10.48 19.38 -4.22
CA VAL A 140 9.78 18.39 -5.01
C VAL A 140 8.41 19.00 -5.27
N ASP A 141 8.28 19.56 -6.47
CA ASP A 141 6.98 19.83 -7.05
C ASP A 141 6.04 18.65 -6.74
N VAL A 142 4.85 18.92 -6.19
CA VAL A 142 3.84 17.89 -5.88
C VAL A 142 3.53 17.06 -7.14
N SER A 143 3.88 17.58 -8.32
CA SER A 143 3.99 16.85 -9.60
C SER A 143 4.89 15.60 -9.61
N ARG A 144 5.80 15.40 -8.64
CA ARG A 144 6.68 14.21 -8.58
C ARG A 144 6.01 12.96 -8.01
N GLN A 145 4.72 13.00 -7.65
CA GLN A 145 3.91 11.77 -7.56
C GLN A 145 3.54 11.27 -8.97
N THR A 146 4.58 11.00 -9.77
CA THR A 146 4.46 10.67 -11.20
C THR A 146 3.89 9.29 -11.44
N VAL A 147 3.94 8.35 -10.50
CA VAL A 147 3.34 7.02 -10.68
C VAL A 147 1.85 7.15 -10.98
N THR A 148 1.14 8.03 -10.27
CA THR A 148 -0.29 8.23 -10.48
C THR A 148 -0.60 9.03 -11.75
N ARG A 149 0.26 9.98 -12.13
CA ARG A 149 0.13 10.68 -13.42
C ARG A 149 0.43 9.76 -14.60
N SER A 150 1.46 8.93 -14.51
CA SER A 150 1.82 7.92 -15.51
C SER A 150 0.73 6.86 -15.61
N GLU A 151 0.21 6.34 -14.49
CA GLU A 151 -0.96 5.45 -14.46
C GLU A 151 -2.13 6.10 -15.20
N THR A 152 -2.49 7.33 -14.81
CA THR A 152 -3.57 8.08 -15.44
C THR A 152 -3.36 8.29 -16.93
N ALA A 153 -2.17 8.74 -17.34
CA ALA A 153 -1.85 9.05 -18.73
C ALA A 153 -1.83 7.80 -19.60
N VAL A 154 -1.25 6.71 -19.10
CA VAL A 154 -1.29 5.39 -19.76
C VAL A 154 -2.73 4.95 -19.93
N TRP A 155 -3.55 5.07 -18.90
CA TRP A 155 -4.95 4.65 -18.99
C TRP A 155 -5.78 5.54 -19.91
N ALA A 156 -5.60 6.86 -19.86
CA ALA A 156 -6.21 7.77 -20.81
C ALA A 156 -5.79 7.43 -22.26
N MET A 157 -4.51 7.11 -22.48
CA MET A 157 -4.00 6.65 -23.77
C MET A 157 -4.62 5.31 -24.18
N LEU A 158 -4.77 4.36 -23.26
CA LEU A 158 -5.41 3.07 -23.53
C LEU A 158 -6.88 3.20 -23.87
N THR A 159 -7.62 4.05 -23.15
CA THR A 159 -9.02 4.32 -23.46
C THR A 159 -9.14 5.04 -24.80
N THR A 160 -8.24 5.98 -25.08
CA THR A 160 -8.17 6.67 -26.38
C THR A 160 -7.90 5.69 -27.52
N ARG A 161 -6.92 4.79 -27.37
CA ARG A 161 -6.60 3.77 -28.38
C ARG A 161 -7.72 2.75 -28.56
N SER A 162 -8.36 2.30 -27.48
CA SER A 162 -9.52 1.40 -27.56
C SER A 162 -10.72 2.07 -28.22
N ALA A 163 -10.94 3.36 -27.96
CA ALA A 163 -11.96 4.14 -28.63
C ALA A 163 -11.68 4.31 -30.13
N ALA A 164 -10.45 4.68 -30.50
CA ALA A 164 -10.00 4.79 -31.89
C ALA A 164 -10.19 3.46 -32.63
N PHE A 165 -9.81 2.34 -32.01
CA PHE A 165 -10.05 0.99 -32.52
C PHE A 165 -11.55 0.73 -32.76
N HIS A 166 -12.42 1.04 -31.80
CA HIS A 166 -13.86 0.83 -31.96
C HIS A 166 -14.49 1.75 -33.00
N VAL A 167 -13.94 2.94 -33.23
CA VAL A 167 -14.36 3.84 -34.31
C VAL A 167 -13.94 3.27 -35.66
N ALA A 168 -12.69 2.83 -35.80
CA ALA A 168 -12.18 2.16 -37.00
C ALA A 168 -13.01 0.89 -37.31
N MET A 169 -13.27 0.06 -36.31
CA MET A 169 -14.09 -1.14 -36.45
C MET A 169 -15.53 -0.82 -36.86
N ARG A 170 -16.16 0.20 -36.27
CA ARG A 170 -17.51 0.64 -36.67
C ARG A 170 -17.54 1.20 -38.08
N ARG A 171 -16.50 1.93 -38.51
CA ARG A 171 -16.38 2.41 -39.89
C ARG A 171 -16.29 1.24 -40.87
N ASN A 172 -15.45 0.25 -40.57
CA ASN A 172 -15.32 -0.95 -41.39
C ASN A 172 -16.64 -1.74 -41.45
N LEU A 173 -17.33 -1.89 -40.31
CA LEU A 173 -18.64 -2.55 -40.28
C LEU A 173 -19.72 -1.79 -41.07
N ARG A 174 -19.69 -0.44 -41.07
CA ARG A 174 -20.60 0.37 -41.88
C ARG A 174 -20.31 0.25 -43.37
N MET A 175 -19.03 0.20 -43.76
CA MET A 175 -18.64 -0.07 -45.14
C MET A 175 -19.16 -1.43 -45.60
N VAL A 176 -18.98 -2.47 -44.77
CA VAL A 176 -19.52 -3.82 -45.04
C VAL A 176 -21.05 -3.81 -45.13
N ALA A 177 -21.74 -3.09 -44.23
CA ALA A 177 -23.20 -2.97 -44.27
C ALA A 177 -23.69 -2.22 -45.53
N GLY A 178 -23.01 -1.15 -45.91
CA GLY A 178 -23.28 -0.42 -47.17
C GLY A 178 -23.09 -1.31 -48.38
N TRP A 179 -22.07 -2.18 -48.37
CA TRP A 179 -21.86 -3.18 -49.40
C TRP A 179 -23.03 -4.16 -49.50
N PHE A 180 -23.51 -4.72 -48.38
CA PHE A 180 -24.69 -5.60 -48.39
C PHE A 180 -25.96 -4.91 -48.89
N ASN A 181 -26.14 -3.62 -48.58
CA ASN A 181 -27.30 -2.86 -49.06
C ASN A 181 -27.23 -2.64 -50.58
N SER A 182 -26.07 -2.20 -51.09
CA SER A 182 -25.86 -2.02 -52.53
C SER A 182 -25.99 -3.33 -53.30
N TRP A 183 -25.51 -4.44 -52.73
CA TRP A 183 -25.72 -5.77 -53.29
C TRP A 183 -27.21 -6.09 -53.41
N ASN A 184 -27.97 -5.93 -52.33
CA ASN A 184 -29.41 -6.23 -52.31
C ASN A 184 -30.21 -5.35 -53.29
N GLU A 185 -29.83 -4.08 -53.42
CA GLU A 185 -30.41 -3.16 -54.40
C GLU A 185 -30.13 -3.62 -55.84
N SER A 186 -28.88 -3.99 -56.14
CA SER A 186 -28.51 -4.50 -57.46
C SER A 186 -29.23 -5.81 -57.84
N THR A 187 -29.46 -6.70 -56.86
CA THR A 187 -30.21 -7.94 -57.09
C THR A 187 -31.71 -7.75 -57.24
N ASN A 188 -32.28 -6.67 -56.69
CA ASN A 188 -33.71 -6.37 -56.82
C ASN A 188 -34.05 -5.70 -58.17
N GLU A 189 -33.10 -4.97 -58.76
CA GLU A 189 -33.29 -4.36 -60.09
C GLU A 189 -33.07 -5.35 -61.24
N SER A 190 -32.33 -6.43 -61.02
CA SER A 190 -32.00 -7.43 -62.06
C SER A 190 -32.95 -8.64 -62.10
N SER A 191 -34.27 -8.41 -62.04
CA SER A 191 -35.27 -9.48 -61.96
C SER A 191 -35.42 -10.38 -63.20
N ASN A 192 -34.44 -10.45 -64.13
CA ASN A 192 -34.59 -11.36 -65.27
C ASN A 192 -33.35 -11.95 -65.99
N THR A 193 -32.11 -11.83 -65.50
CA THR A 193 -30.98 -12.50 -66.17
C THR A 193 -29.85 -12.85 -65.21
N ASP A 194 -29.59 -14.16 -65.09
CA ASP A 194 -28.40 -14.89 -64.60
C ASP A 194 -27.67 -14.45 -63.31
N PRO A 195 -27.21 -15.40 -62.46
CA PRO A 195 -26.55 -15.09 -61.20
C PRO A 195 -25.23 -14.32 -61.40
N PRO A 196 -24.92 -13.33 -60.53
CA PRO A 196 -23.72 -12.51 -60.66
C PRO A 196 -22.44 -13.34 -60.49
N ASP A 197 -21.47 -13.07 -61.38
CA ASP A 197 -20.17 -13.74 -61.42
C ASP A 197 -19.31 -13.37 -60.19
N ASN A 198 -18.87 -14.39 -59.44
CA ASN A 198 -18.12 -14.25 -58.17
C ASN A 198 -16.77 -13.53 -58.32
N THR A 199 -16.28 -13.34 -59.55
CA THR A 199 -15.02 -12.67 -59.89
C THR A 199 -15.04 -11.17 -59.56
N GLN A 200 -16.18 -10.49 -59.66
CA GLN A 200 -16.27 -9.06 -59.32
C GLN A 200 -16.13 -8.81 -57.82
N VAL A 201 -16.58 -9.75 -56.98
CA VAL A 201 -16.46 -9.67 -55.52
C VAL A 201 -15.01 -9.80 -55.07
N ALA A 202 -14.26 -10.70 -55.71
CA ALA A 202 -12.85 -10.93 -55.42
C ALA A 202 -11.96 -9.76 -55.86
N ALA A 203 -12.19 -9.21 -57.06
CA ALA A 203 -11.42 -8.06 -57.56
C ALA A 203 -11.61 -6.79 -56.70
N PHE A 204 -12.82 -6.57 -56.17
CA PHE A 204 -13.11 -5.42 -55.31
C PHE A 204 -12.58 -5.58 -53.88
N ALA A 205 -12.56 -6.80 -53.33
CA ALA A 205 -11.94 -7.07 -52.03
C ALA A 205 -10.43 -6.80 -52.02
N VAL A 206 -9.76 -6.98 -53.16
CA VAL A 206 -8.34 -6.65 -53.35
C VAL A 206 -8.14 -5.12 -53.42
N ALA A 207 -8.96 -4.39 -54.17
CA ALA A 207 -8.87 -2.94 -54.27
C ALA A 207 -9.12 -2.22 -52.92
N ALA A 208 -10.07 -2.70 -52.11
CA ALA A 208 -10.32 -2.18 -50.77
C ALA A 208 -9.18 -2.48 -49.76
N SER A 209 -8.28 -3.41 -50.08
CA SER A 209 -7.09 -3.70 -49.27
C SER A 209 -5.90 -2.78 -49.59
N GLU A 210 -5.86 -2.20 -50.80
CA GLU A 210 -4.74 -1.36 -51.28
C GLU A 210 -4.82 0.10 -50.83
N GLU A 211 -6.00 0.62 -50.45
CA GLU A 211 -6.17 1.98 -49.89
C GLU A 211 -6.07 2.06 -48.36
N CYS A 212 -5.55 1.02 -47.72
CA CYS A 212 -5.37 1.01 -46.27
C CYS A 212 -4.19 1.92 -45.89
N ILE A 213 -4.48 3.20 -45.62
CA ILE A 213 -3.54 4.12 -44.94
C ILE A 213 -2.91 3.35 -43.79
N SER A 214 -1.58 3.26 -43.76
CA SER A 214 -0.91 2.45 -42.75
C SER A 214 -1.38 2.88 -41.36
N HIS A 215 -1.67 1.90 -40.52
CA HIS A 215 -2.24 2.15 -39.20
C HIS A 215 -1.34 3.06 -38.35
N GLU A 216 -0.02 3.05 -38.60
CA GLU A 216 0.95 3.98 -38.01
C GLU A 216 0.67 5.43 -38.40
N VAL A 217 0.41 5.71 -39.69
CA VAL A 217 0.09 7.07 -40.17
C VAL A 217 -1.24 7.57 -39.60
N LEU A 218 -2.24 6.69 -39.43
CA LEU A 218 -3.50 7.05 -38.77
C LEU A 218 -3.31 7.33 -37.26
N VAL A 219 -2.49 6.54 -36.58
CA VAL A 219 -2.15 6.75 -35.16
C VAL A 219 -1.35 8.04 -34.97
N GLU A 220 -0.37 8.32 -35.82
CA GLU A 220 0.42 9.56 -35.76
C GLU A 220 -0.44 10.81 -36.04
N ARG A 221 -1.38 10.71 -36.98
CA ARG A 221 -2.33 11.79 -37.28
C ARG A 221 -3.32 12.02 -36.15
N ASP A 222 -3.87 10.95 -35.56
CA ASP A 222 -4.86 11.03 -34.47
C ASP A 222 -4.23 11.36 -33.11
N LEU A 223 -2.91 11.24 -32.97
CA LEU A 223 -2.16 11.71 -31.80
C LEU A 223 -1.60 13.13 -31.96
N GLY A 224 -1.76 13.74 -33.14
CA GLY A 224 -1.18 15.06 -33.46
C GLY A 224 0.34 15.08 -33.49
N LEU A 225 0.97 13.93 -33.74
CA LEU A 225 2.43 13.77 -33.79
C LEU A 225 3.02 14.15 -35.16
N ASN A 226 2.17 14.23 -36.19
CA ASN A 226 2.55 14.74 -37.49
C ASN A 226 1.97 16.15 -37.66
N PRO A 227 2.77 17.23 -37.45
CA PRO A 227 2.30 18.56 -37.76
C PRO A 227 2.06 18.65 -39.27
N ASP A 228 0.91 19.20 -39.67
CA ASP A 228 0.66 19.54 -41.07
C ASP A 228 1.92 20.24 -41.63
N PRO A 229 2.50 19.76 -42.75
CA PRO A 229 3.66 20.40 -43.36
C PRO A 229 3.36 21.84 -43.80
N ASP A 230 2.08 22.18 -43.95
CA ASP A 230 1.59 23.50 -44.33
C ASP A 230 1.15 24.28 -43.08
N GLY A 231 2.14 24.85 -42.38
CA GLY A 231 1.94 25.54 -41.12
C GLY A 231 1.06 26.79 -41.19
N ASP A 232 0.16 26.93 -40.22
CA ASP A 232 -0.18 28.23 -39.63
C ASP A 232 -0.40 28.06 -38.12
N ARG A 233 0.44 28.73 -37.33
CA ARG A 233 0.51 28.63 -35.87
C ARG A 233 -0.02 29.88 -35.16
N SER A 234 -0.81 30.72 -35.84
CA SER A 234 -1.27 31.99 -35.27
C SER A 234 -2.73 31.94 -34.79
N GLY A 235 -2.92 31.77 -33.47
CA GLY A 235 -4.18 32.18 -32.82
C GLY A 235 -4.80 31.18 -31.85
N ILE A 236 -4.28 31.08 -30.61
CA ILE A 236 -5.03 30.52 -29.48
C ILE A 236 -4.90 31.50 -28.30
N SER A 237 -5.85 32.43 -28.24
CA SER A 237 -6.09 33.35 -27.14
C SER A 237 -7.60 33.61 -27.09
N GLY A 238 -8.32 32.82 -26.31
CA GLY A 238 -9.74 33.05 -26.05
C GLY A 238 -10.50 31.78 -25.70
N TRP A 239 -10.66 31.52 -24.40
CA TRP A 239 -11.68 30.61 -23.89
C TRP A 239 -13.07 31.21 -24.14
N VAL A 240 -13.61 30.94 -25.32
CA VAL A 240 -15.04 30.99 -25.61
C VAL A 240 -15.26 29.81 -26.54
N ALA A 241 -16.12 28.88 -26.15
CA ALA A 241 -16.71 27.97 -27.12
C ALA A 241 -17.40 28.85 -28.15
N THR A 242 -16.74 29.13 -29.28
CA THR A 242 -17.43 29.68 -30.44
C THR A 242 -18.56 28.70 -30.73
N PRO A 243 -19.83 29.16 -30.76
CA PRO A 243 -20.91 28.31 -31.22
C PRO A 243 -20.46 27.75 -32.56
N LEU A 244 -20.56 26.43 -32.71
CA LEU A 244 -20.40 25.74 -33.99
C LEU A 244 -21.02 26.61 -35.07
N ASP A 245 -20.15 27.16 -35.92
CA ASP A 245 -20.51 28.12 -36.95
C ASP A 245 -21.68 27.56 -37.76
N SER A 246 -22.75 28.34 -37.84
CA SER A 246 -24.04 27.95 -38.41
C SER A 246 -24.01 27.70 -39.92
N ASP A 247 -22.84 27.86 -40.55
CA ASP A 247 -22.68 27.78 -42.01
C ASP A 247 -22.16 26.43 -42.51
N ASN A 248 -21.91 25.46 -41.62
CA ASN A 248 -21.52 24.11 -42.03
C ASN A 248 -22.71 23.20 -42.43
N ARG A 249 -23.69 23.76 -43.16
CA ARG A 249 -24.89 23.03 -43.64
C ARG A 249 -24.62 22.00 -44.75
N ARG A 250 -23.38 21.83 -45.20
CA ARG A 250 -23.03 20.90 -46.29
C ARG A 250 -21.98 19.84 -45.95
N ALA A 251 -21.30 19.92 -44.81
CA ALA A 251 -20.64 18.75 -44.27
C ALA A 251 -21.71 17.92 -43.58
N GLY A 252 -22.03 16.75 -44.13
CA GLY A 252 -22.98 15.82 -43.53
C GLY A 252 -22.70 15.64 -42.04
N ALA A 253 -23.76 15.39 -41.28
CA ALA A 253 -23.75 15.19 -39.83
C ALA A 253 -22.88 14.00 -39.38
N ASP A 254 -21.58 14.07 -39.63
CA ASP A 254 -20.60 13.15 -39.13
C ASP A 254 -20.58 13.33 -37.63
N ALA A 255 -21.12 12.31 -36.94
CA ALA A 255 -21.22 12.25 -35.49
C ALA A 255 -19.82 12.34 -34.88
N SER A 256 -19.38 13.57 -34.63
CA SER A 256 -18.07 13.91 -34.12
C SER A 256 -17.84 13.23 -32.77
N TYR A 257 -17.03 12.16 -32.77
CA TYR A 257 -16.66 11.47 -31.55
C TYR A 257 -15.86 12.42 -30.65
N SER A 258 -16.27 12.51 -29.39
CA SER A 258 -15.61 13.30 -28.37
C SER A 258 -15.28 12.39 -27.18
N LEU A 259 -14.03 12.43 -26.75
CA LEU A 259 -13.56 11.72 -25.57
C LEU A 259 -13.05 12.75 -24.57
N SER A 260 -13.43 12.61 -23.32
CA SER A 260 -12.83 13.41 -22.25
C SER A 260 -12.46 12.52 -21.10
N SER A 261 -11.46 12.94 -20.32
CA SER A 261 -11.08 12.24 -19.12
C SER A 261 -10.84 13.21 -17.99
N THR A 262 -11.25 12.82 -16.79
CA THR A 262 -10.93 13.50 -15.55
C THR A 262 -10.33 12.50 -14.59
N SER A 263 -9.12 12.78 -14.13
CA SER A 263 -8.41 11.96 -13.18
C SER A 263 -8.33 12.62 -11.82
N PHE A 264 -8.46 11.81 -10.79
CA PHE A 264 -8.28 12.17 -9.41
C PHE A 264 -7.12 11.38 -8.83
N CYS A 265 -6.20 12.07 -8.19
CA CYS A 265 -5.12 11.48 -7.42
C CYS A 265 -5.21 12.01 -5.99
N GLY A 266 -5.63 11.15 -5.06
CA GLY A 266 -5.81 11.49 -3.66
C GLY A 266 -4.81 10.81 -2.73
N ASP A 267 -4.19 11.58 -1.83
CA ASP A 267 -3.44 11.05 -0.69
C ASP A 267 -3.99 11.66 0.61
N ALA A 268 -4.47 10.80 1.51
CA ALA A 268 -5.00 11.23 2.80
C ALA A 268 -4.02 10.85 3.92
N THR A 269 -3.26 11.83 4.41
CA THR A 269 -2.35 11.60 5.54
C THR A 269 -3.03 11.92 6.87
N ASN A 270 -3.01 10.95 7.78
CA ASN A 270 -3.24 11.24 9.19
C ASN A 270 -2.06 12.07 9.69
N SER A 271 -2.32 13.26 10.21
CA SER A 271 -1.27 14.10 10.77
C SER A 271 -1.58 14.44 12.21
N GLY A 272 -0.68 14.04 13.11
CA GLY A 272 -0.76 14.41 14.53
C GLY A 272 -0.73 15.94 14.74
N ILE A 273 -0.19 16.69 13.76
CA ILE A 273 -0.09 18.15 13.79
C ILE A 273 -1.48 18.79 13.71
N TRP A 274 -2.40 18.21 12.94
CA TRP A 274 -3.73 18.76 12.72
C TRP A 274 -4.76 18.25 13.72
N ARG A 275 -4.35 18.04 14.97
CA ARG A 275 -5.21 17.56 16.07
C ARG A 275 -5.97 16.28 15.70
N ARG A 276 -5.32 15.36 14.99
CA ARG A 276 -5.90 14.10 14.47
C ARG A 276 -6.89 14.28 13.31
N ASN A 277 -7.00 15.47 12.72
CA ASN A 277 -7.67 15.62 11.43
C ASN A 277 -6.79 15.08 10.31
N LYS A 278 -7.44 14.51 9.29
CA LYS A 278 -6.76 14.07 8.07
C LYS A 278 -6.54 15.28 7.16
N LEU A 279 -5.38 15.35 6.53
CA LEU A 279 -5.18 16.22 5.38
C LEU A 279 -5.29 15.37 4.12
N GLN A 280 -6.15 15.77 3.20
CA GLN A 280 -6.28 15.17 1.88
C GLN A 280 -5.69 16.11 0.85
N GLY A 281 -4.59 15.69 0.22
CA GLY A 281 -4.15 16.27 -1.04
C GLY A 281 -4.97 15.64 -2.16
N LEU A 282 -5.64 16.44 -2.97
CA LEU A 282 -6.32 15.98 -4.17
C LEU A 282 -5.77 16.73 -5.39
N LEU A 283 -5.18 15.98 -6.30
CA LEU A 283 -4.81 16.46 -7.63
C LEU A 283 -5.91 16.04 -8.59
N VAL A 284 -6.45 17.01 -9.31
CA VAL A 284 -7.41 16.80 -10.39
C VAL A 284 -6.77 17.22 -11.71
N SER A 285 -6.85 16.35 -12.69
CA SER A 285 -6.44 16.65 -14.07
C SER A 285 -7.58 16.31 -14.99
N THR A 286 -7.96 17.24 -15.86
CA THR A 286 -8.95 16.98 -16.91
C THR A 286 -8.33 17.24 -18.28
N GLY A 287 -8.79 16.51 -19.28
CA GLY A 287 -8.39 16.70 -20.67
C GLY A 287 -9.50 16.28 -21.61
N THR A 288 -9.60 16.99 -22.73
CA THR A 288 -10.60 16.70 -23.76
C THR A 288 -9.91 16.41 -25.09
N MET A 289 -10.48 15.50 -25.86
CA MET A 289 -10.02 15.14 -27.19
C MET A 289 -11.24 15.16 -28.12
N THR A 290 -11.18 15.99 -29.15
CA THR A 290 -12.20 16.04 -30.18
C THR A 290 -11.54 15.90 -31.54
N HIS A 291 -12.05 15.00 -32.39
CA HIS A 291 -11.53 14.81 -33.75
C HIS A 291 -10.02 14.49 -33.81
N GLY A 292 -9.49 13.71 -32.86
CA GLY A 292 -8.06 13.37 -32.79
C GLY A 292 -7.15 14.54 -32.40
N ARG A 293 -7.66 15.75 -32.23
CA ARG A 293 -6.88 16.87 -31.71
C ARG A 293 -7.03 16.92 -30.20
N ARG A 294 -5.89 16.92 -29.49
CA ARG A 294 -5.84 17.09 -28.03
C ARG A 294 -6.16 18.54 -27.70
N ILE A 295 -7.27 18.76 -27.01
CA ILE A 295 -7.71 20.08 -26.58
C ILE A 295 -7.46 20.18 -25.08
N GLU A 296 -6.26 20.68 -24.77
CA GLU A 296 -5.81 21.21 -23.48
C GLU A 296 -5.87 20.25 -22.27
N SER A 297 -4.98 20.46 -21.30
CA SER A 297 -5.02 19.75 -20.02
C SER A 297 -4.97 20.74 -18.87
N LEU A 298 -6.05 20.79 -18.09
CA LEU A 298 -6.11 21.57 -16.86
C LEU A 298 -5.66 20.68 -15.70
N ASN A 299 -4.65 21.13 -14.97
CA ASN A 299 -4.11 20.45 -13.79
C ASN A 299 -4.26 21.39 -12.58
N GLN A 300 -4.91 20.93 -11.53
CA GLN A 300 -4.98 21.68 -10.27
C GLN A 300 -4.83 20.74 -9.08
N CYS A 301 -4.06 21.19 -8.11
CA CYS A 301 -3.88 20.50 -6.83
C CYS A 301 -4.42 21.39 -5.72
N ASP A 302 -5.11 20.78 -4.76
CA ASP A 302 -5.55 21.47 -3.56
C ASP A 302 -5.37 20.58 -2.32
N LEU A 303 -5.17 21.21 -1.18
CA LEU A 303 -4.93 20.57 0.10
C LEU A 303 -6.08 20.91 1.04
N GLN A 304 -6.90 19.90 1.37
CA GLN A 304 -8.08 20.09 2.20
C GLN A 304 -8.01 19.34 3.52
N VAL A 305 -8.62 19.92 4.55
CA VAL A 305 -8.78 19.25 5.85
C VAL A 305 -10.02 18.36 5.79
N CYS A 306 -9.81 17.04 5.88
CA CYS A 306 -10.89 16.09 6.10
C CYS A 306 -11.28 16.11 7.58
N SER A 307 -12.40 16.77 7.90
CA SER A 307 -12.97 16.77 9.24
C SER A 307 -13.39 15.38 9.72
N THR A 308 -13.79 14.50 8.80
CA THR A 308 -14.08 13.09 9.06
C THR A 308 -13.48 12.22 7.97
N GLY A 309 -12.90 11.07 8.34
CA GLY A 309 -12.40 10.07 7.40
C GLY A 309 -13.52 9.18 6.90
N THR A 310 -14.58 9.77 6.35
CA THR A 310 -15.74 9.04 5.79
C THR A 310 -15.75 9.15 4.26
N ALA A 311 -16.35 8.16 3.60
CA ALA A 311 -16.50 8.17 2.14
C ALA A 311 -17.28 9.40 1.63
N ALA A 312 -18.34 9.80 2.34
CA ALA A 312 -19.15 10.96 2.01
C ALA A 312 -18.34 12.26 2.06
N ASN A 313 -17.46 12.43 3.06
CA ASN A 313 -16.60 13.61 3.12
C ASN A 313 -15.55 13.62 2.01
N ASN A 314 -14.96 12.48 1.68
CA ASN A 314 -14.03 12.38 0.56
C ASN A 314 -14.74 12.72 -0.77
N LEU A 315 -15.99 12.29 -0.94
CA LEU A 315 -16.83 12.64 -2.09
C LEU A 315 -17.12 14.15 -2.15
N ALA A 316 -17.50 14.76 -1.02
CA ALA A 316 -17.74 16.19 -0.93
C ALA A 316 -16.49 17.02 -1.27
N ILE A 317 -15.31 16.55 -0.86
CA ILE A 317 -14.03 17.18 -1.21
C ILE A 317 -13.78 17.11 -2.72
N VAL A 318 -14.05 15.96 -3.34
CA VAL A 318 -13.93 15.77 -4.79
C VAL A 318 -14.87 16.71 -5.55
N LEU A 319 -16.14 16.77 -5.17
CA LEU A 319 -17.12 17.68 -5.77
C LEU A 319 -16.73 19.15 -5.60
N LYS A 320 -16.24 19.51 -4.41
CA LYS A 320 -15.71 20.85 -4.14
C LYS A 320 -14.51 21.17 -5.05
N GLN A 321 -13.61 20.21 -5.28
CA GLN A 321 -12.49 20.41 -6.21
C GLN A 321 -12.98 20.63 -7.63
N LEU A 322 -13.83 19.74 -8.14
CA LEU A 322 -14.41 19.86 -9.48
C LEU A 322 -15.01 21.26 -9.70
N ASN A 323 -15.82 21.72 -8.75
CA ASN A 323 -16.38 23.06 -8.79
C ASN A 323 -15.31 24.16 -8.77
N SER A 324 -14.27 24.03 -7.93
CA SER A 324 -13.18 25.03 -7.85
C SER A 324 -12.39 25.17 -9.14
N ILE A 325 -12.26 24.08 -9.90
CA ILE A 325 -11.55 24.04 -11.19
C ILE A 325 -12.48 24.26 -12.38
N LYS A 326 -13.78 24.50 -12.11
CA LYS A 326 -14.85 24.65 -13.10
C LYS A 326 -14.95 23.44 -14.06
N VAL A 327 -14.64 22.25 -13.57
CA VAL A 327 -14.86 21.01 -14.32
C VAL A 327 -16.24 20.48 -13.96
N PRO A 328 -17.09 20.15 -14.95
CA PRO A 328 -18.40 19.58 -14.68
C PRO A 328 -18.31 18.31 -13.83
N THR A 329 -19.22 18.19 -12.89
CA THR A 329 -19.48 16.95 -12.15
C THR A 329 -20.07 15.89 -13.08
N TRP A 330 -20.12 14.64 -12.63
CA TRP A 330 -20.78 13.57 -13.40
C TRP A 330 -22.26 13.83 -13.66
N ASP A 331 -22.96 14.49 -12.74
CA ASP A 331 -24.36 14.88 -12.93
C ASP A 331 -24.50 15.93 -14.03
N GLU A 332 -23.62 16.93 -14.03
CA GLU A 332 -23.57 17.97 -15.06
C GLU A 332 -23.17 17.40 -16.42
N PHE A 333 -22.18 16.51 -16.52
CA PHE A 333 -21.82 15.83 -17.77
C PHE A 333 -22.99 15.01 -18.35
N ALA A 334 -23.74 14.32 -17.49
CA ALA A 334 -24.92 13.57 -17.90
C ALA A 334 -26.00 14.52 -18.45
N GLU A 335 -26.21 15.66 -17.78
CA GLU A 335 -27.18 16.68 -18.22
C GLU A 335 -26.76 17.35 -19.54
N MET A 336 -25.49 17.69 -19.69
CA MET A 336 -24.96 18.24 -20.93
C MET A 336 -25.15 17.27 -22.12
N THR A 337 -25.02 15.97 -21.88
CA THR A 337 -25.28 14.95 -22.90
C THR A 337 -26.78 14.88 -23.24
N ARG A 338 -27.68 14.98 -22.25
CA ARG A 338 -29.14 14.94 -22.46
C ARG A 338 -29.68 16.19 -23.18
N THR A 339 -29.18 17.36 -22.81
CA THR A 339 -29.57 18.66 -23.39
C THR A 339 -28.99 18.90 -24.78
N GLY A 340 -28.03 18.06 -25.21
CA GLY A 340 -27.33 18.22 -26.48
C GLY A 340 -26.19 19.24 -26.45
N ALA A 341 -25.81 19.74 -25.25
CA ALA A 341 -24.62 20.56 -25.07
C ALA A 341 -23.32 19.76 -25.33
N LEU A 342 -23.36 18.44 -25.19
CA LEU A 342 -22.31 17.52 -25.65
C LEU A 342 -22.85 16.61 -26.77
N PRO A 343 -21.98 16.18 -27.72
CA PRO A 343 -22.36 15.22 -28.74
C PRO A 343 -22.93 13.94 -28.13
N LYS A 344 -23.95 13.35 -28.77
CA LYS A 344 -24.55 12.08 -28.30
C LYS A 344 -23.54 10.92 -28.20
N CYS A 345 -22.44 10.99 -28.95
CA CYS A 345 -21.36 10.00 -28.93
C CYS A 345 -20.21 10.37 -27.97
N HIS A 346 -20.37 11.40 -27.14
CA HIS A 346 -19.37 11.79 -26.16
C HIS A 346 -19.21 10.72 -25.08
N ILE A 347 -17.96 10.34 -24.79
CA ILE A 347 -17.61 9.45 -23.68
C ILE A 347 -16.73 10.23 -22.69
N HIS A 348 -17.09 10.20 -21.41
CA HIS A 348 -16.26 10.73 -20.34
C HIS A 348 -15.61 9.59 -19.53
N VAL A 349 -14.34 9.75 -19.16
CA VAL A 349 -13.55 8.73 -18.47
C VAL A 349 -13.06 9.26 -17.13
N TRP A 350 -13.56 8.71 -16.05
CA TRP A 350 -13.16 9.04 -14.68
C TRP A 350 -12.04 8.10 -14.21
N CYS A 351 -10.83 8.63 -14.00
CA CYS A 351 -9.67 7.88 -13.52
C CYS A 351 -9.43 8.15 -12.04
N LEU A 352 -9.77 7.22 -11.16
CA LEU A 352 -9.65 7.35 -9.71
C LEU A 352 -8.41 6.61 -9.20
N SER A 353 -7.41 7.35 -8.73
CA SER A 353 -6.27 6.77 -8.01
C SER A 353 -6.12 7.39 -6.63
N GLY A 354 -5.79 6.55 -5.66
CA GLY A 354 -5.57 7.00 -4.30
C GLY A 354 -5.20 5.85 -3.38
N ASP A 355 -4.98 6.18 -2.11
CA ASP A 355 -4.64 5.19 -1.10
C ASP A 355 -5.72 4.09 -0.94
N CYS A 356 -5.39 3.04 -0.21
CA CYS A 356 -6.31 1.94 0.10
C CYS A 356 -6.75 1.98 1.56
N GLY A 357 -6.77 3.18 2.14
CA GLY A 357 -7.49 3.46 3.35
C GLY A 357 -8.96 3.09 3.18
N PRO A 358 -9.63 2.60 4.24
CA PRO A 358 -11.04 2.21 4.17
C PRO A 358 -11.93 3.33 3.60
N ASP A 359 -11.63 4.59 3.94
CA ASP A 359 -12.38 5.75 3.50
C ASP A 359 -12.19 6.08 2.01
N GLN A 360 -10.98 5.93 1.47
CA GLN A 360 -10.72 6.10 0.04
C GLN A 360 -11.27 4.92 -0.77
N ALA A 361 -11.17 3.69 -0.26
CA ALA A 361 -11.75 2.51 -0.88
C ALA A 361 -13.28 2.61 -0.96
N SER A 362 -13.94 2.99 0.15
CA SER A 362 -15.39 3.20 0.18
C SER A 362 -15.82 4.37 -0.71
N PHE A 363 -15.06 5.46 -0.76
CA PHE A 363 -15.33 6.58 -1.68
C PHE A 363 -15.33 6.13 -3.15
N ARG A 364 -14.32 5.39 -3.59
CA ARG A 364 -14.27 4.87 -4.97
C ARG A 364 -15.42 3.90 -5.25
N ALA A 365 -15.76 3.05 -4.30
CA ALA A 365 -16.93 2.17 -4.39
C ALA A 365 -18.22 2.98 -4.55
N SER A 366 -18.40 4.08 -3.80
CA SER A 366 -19.56 4.97 -3.93
C SER A 366 -19.66 5.59 -5.32
N ILE A 367 -18.56 6.11 -5.88
CA ILE A 367 -18.56 6.64 -7.26
C ILE A 367 -18.95 5.55 -8.26
N ARG A 368 -18.40 4.34 -8.11
CA ARG A 368 -18.73 3.22 -8.99
C ARG A 368 -20.22 2.88 -8.93
N THR A 369 -20.81 2.87 -7.74
CA THR A 369 -22.24 2.62 -7.57
C THR A 369 -23.09 3.71 -8.21
N VAL A 370 -22.73 4.98 -8.04
CA VAL A 370 -23.43 6.10 -8.68
C VAL A 370 -23.38 5.99 -10.21
N LEU A 371 -22.18 5.82 -10.76
CA LEU A 371 -21.95 5.78 -12.21
C LEU A 371 -22.37 4.47 -12.88
N ALA A 372 -22.79 3.46 -12.11
CA ALA A 372 -23.44 2.28 -12.65
C ALA A 372 -24.90 2.53 -13.08
N ALA A 373 -25.51 3.66 -12.71
CA ALA A 373 -26.88 3.96 -13.08
C ALA A 373 -27.00 4.26 -14.60
N PRO A 374 -28.12 3.89 -15.25
CA PRO A 374 -28.30 4.08 -16.71
C PRO A 374 -28.18 5.55 -17.17
N ALA A 375 -28.44 6.50 -16.29
CA ALA A 375 -28.29 7.93 -16.58
C ALA A 375 -26.83 8.34 -16.91
N PHE A 376 -25.85 7.50 -16.56
CA PHE A 376 -24.42 7.74 -16.76
C PHE A 376 -23.80 6.77 -17.79
N TRP A 377 -24.60 6.23 -18.72
CA TRP A 377 -24.16 5.22 -19.70
C TRP A 377 -22.93 5.63 -20.53
N ASN A 378 -22.71 6.93 -20.71
CA ASN A 378 -21.59 7.49 -21.46
C ASN A 378 -20.41 7.92 -20.58
N GLN A 379 -20.42 7.57 -19.29
CA GLN A 379 -19.36 7.88 -18.34
C GLN A 379 -18.76 6.60 -17.78
N TRP A 380 -17.46 6.43 -17.99
CA TRP A 380 -16.74 5.23 -17.59
C TRP A 380 -15.88 5.52 -16.37
N VAL A 381 -15.79 4.57 -15.46
CA VAL A 381 -14.98 4.70 -14.25
C VAL A 381 -13.88 3.67 -14.25
N PHE A 382 -12.66 4.14 -14.11
CA PHE A 382 -11.47 3.33 -13.90
C PHE A 382 -10.91 3.68 -12.54
N GLU A 383 -10.70 2.68 -11.70
CA GLU A 383 -10.03 2.87 -10.42
C GLU A 383 -8.76 2.04 -10.36
N VAL A 384 -7.70 2.67 -9.87
CA VAL A 384 -6.44 2.00 -9.59
C VAL A 384 -6.02 2.37 -8.17
N PRO A 385 -5.99 1.41 -7.24
CA PRO A 385 -5.41 1.70 -5.92
C PRO A 385 -3.92 2.02 -6.07
N CYS A 386 -3.44 2.98 -5.29
CA CYS A 386 -2.02 3.34 -5.26
C CYS A 386 -1.16 2.12 -4.96
N LEU A 387 -0.33 1.70 -5.93
CA LEU A 387 0.49 0.49 -5.79
C LEU A 387 1.56 0.61 -4.69
N LYS A 388 2.09 1.82 -4.45
CA LYS A 388 2.98 2.08 -3.30
C LYS A 388 2.26 1.87 -1.97
N HIS A 389 1.00 2.28 -1.88
CA HIS A 389 0.20 2.03 -0.69
C HIS A 389 -0.12 0.54 -0.53
N GLN A 390 -0.43 -0.17 -1.62
CA GLN A 390 -0.60 -1.64 -1.59
C GLN A 390 0.66 -2.33 -1.05
N LEU A 391 1.86 -1.88 -1.44
CA LEU A 391 3.11 -2.37 -0.86
C LEU A 391 3.17 -2.17 0.64
N HIS A 392 2.85 -0.98 1.15
CA HIS A 392 2.82 -0.76 2.59
C HIS A 392 1.80 -1.67 3.29
N LEU A 393 0.66 -1.99 2.66
CA LEU A 393 -0.30 -2.96 3.20
C LEU A 393 0.23 -4.40 3.17
N MET A 394 0.97 -4.80 2.13
CA MET A 394 1.65 -6.10 2.08
C MET A 394 2.70 -6.23 3.17
N CYS A 395 3.55 -5.22 3.37
CA CYS A 395 4.49 -5.17 4.48
C CYS A 395 3.75 -5.28 5.82
N LYS A 396 2.64 -4.54 6.01
CA LYS A 396 1.83 -4.62 7.23
C LYS A 396 1.32 -6.04 7.51
N ASP A 397 0.82 -6.72 6.48
CA ASP A 397 0.32 -8.09 6.61
C ASP A 397 1.46 -9.04 7.03
N SER A 398 2.64 -8.90 6.42
CA SER A 398 3.87 -9.63 6.80
C SER A 398 4.27 -9.40 8.26
N LEU A 399 4.32 -8.14 8.70
CA LEU A 399 4.70 -7.78 10.07
C LEU A 399 3.72 -8.30 11.12
N ARG A 400 2.44 -8.40 10.78
CA ARG A 400 1.42 -9.00 11.67
C ARG A 400 1.67 -10.49 11.85
N LEU A 401 2.02 -11.21 10.78
CA LEU A 401 2.39 -12.61 10.88
C LEU A 401 3.64 -12.79 11.76
N LEU A 402 4.65 -11.93 11.63
CA LEU A 402 5.85 -12.01 12.48
C LEU A 402 5.52 -11.84 13.98
N ASN A 403 4.55 -10.98 14.32
CA ASN A 403 4.07 -10.88 15.70
C ASN A 403 3.37 -12.17 16.17
N GLN A 404 2.59 -12.81 15.30
CA GLN A 404 1.95 -14.09 15.60
C GLN A 404 3.00 -15.19 15.81
N LEU A 405 4.03 -15.26 14.98
CA LEU A 405 5.14 -16.22 15.13
C LEU A 405 5.89 -16.02 16.44
N LEU A 406 6.13 -14.76 16.84
CA LEU A 406 6.72 -14.44 18.14
C LEU A 406 5.84 -14.89 19.30
N GLU A 407 4.53 -14.65 19.21
CA GLU A 407 3.55 -15.08 20.22
C GLU A 407 3.48 -16.61 20.33
N GLU A 408 3.47 -17.32 19.20
CA GLU A 408 3.52 -18.80 19.12
C GLU A 408 4.79 -19.36 19.80
N LYS A 409 5.91 -18.62 19.78
CA LYS A 409 7.17 -18.97 20.46
C LYS A 409 7.29 -18.36 21.86
N GLY A 410 6.18 -17.89 22.44
CA GLY A 410 6.10 -17.41 23.82
C GLY A 410 6.82 -16.08 24.06
N ARG A 411 7.06 -15.27 23.02
CA ARG A 411 7.68 -13.95 23.15
C ARG A 411 6.61 -12.89 23.42
N SER A 412 6.88 -12.01 24.38
CA SER A 412 5.93 -10.99 24.85
C SER A 412 6.00 -9.67 24.08
N TYR A 413 6.91 -9.55 23.11
CA TYR A 413 7.14 -8.32 22.36
C TYR A 413 6.63 -8.43 20.91
N ASN A 414 6.31 -7.28 20.31
CA ASN A 414 5.92 -7.18 18.91
C ASN A 414 7.14 -6.87 18.04
N TYR A 415 7.32 -7.59 16.93
CA TYR A 415 8.41 -7.45 15.98
C TYR A 415 8.64 -6.00 15.51
N PHE A 416 7.66 -5.40 14.83
CA PHE A 416 7.78 -4.01 14.32
C PHE A 416 8.06 -3.01 15.46
N GLY A 417 7.37 -3.18 16.58
CA GLY A 417 7.56 -2.33 17.76
C GLY A 417 8.97 -2.46 18.35
N SER A 418 9.54 -3.65 18.35
CA SER A 418 10.91 -3.92 18.79
C SER A 418 11.93 -3.27 17.86
N VAL A 419 11.83 -3.47 16.54
CA VAL A 419 12.73 -2.81 15.57
C VAL A 419 12.67 -1.29 15.73
N ALA A 420 11.47 -0.71 15.84
CA ALA A 420 11.30 0.72 16.06
C ALA A 420 11.93 1.20 17.39
N LYS A 421 11.76 0.46 18.49
CA LYS A 421 12.38 0.77 19.79
C LYS A 421 13.92 0.75 19.70
N VAL A 422 14.50 -0.23 19.01
CA VAL A 422 15.95 -0.30 18.81
C VAL A 422 16.44 0.92 18.02
N CYS A 423 15.76 1.28 16.93
CA CYS A 423 16.08 2.47 16.14
C CYS A 423 16.01 3.76 16.96
N HIS A 424 14.93 3.93 17.75
CA HIS A 424 14.76 5.09 18.61
C HIS A 424 15.80 5.15 19.73
N THR A 425 16.11 4.01 20.35
CA THR A 425 17.12 3.92 21.41
C THR A 425 18.50 4.29 20.88
N TRP A 426 18.89 3.72 19.73
CA TRP A 426 20.16 4.06 19.09
C TRP A 426 20.24 5.55 18.76
N ARG A 427 19.22 6.11 18.12
CA ARG A 427 19.19 7.53 17.74
C ARG A 427 19.22 8.47 18.95
N ALA A 428 18.47 8.17 20.00
CA ALA A 428 18.45 8.97 21.22
C ALA A 428 19.80 8.99 21.95
N HIS A 429 20.59 7.92 21.81
CA HIS A 429 21.90 7.76 22.45
C HIS A 429 23.05 7.60 21.45
N GLY A 430 22.91 8.20 20.25
CA GLY A 430 23.81 7.94 19.12
C GLY A 430 25.28 8.16 19.46
N ALA A 431 25.60 9.25 20.17
CA ALA A 431 26.97 9.55 20.61
C ALA A 431 27.53 8.47 21.56
N LYS A 432 26.73 8.04 22.55
CA LYS A 432 27.14 7.03 23.53
C LYS A 432 27.31 5.66 22.87
N VAL A 433 26.34 5.26 22.03
CA VAL A 433 26.40 4.00 21.30
C VAL A 433 27.62 3.98 20.37
N ASN A 434 27.91 5.08 19.67
CA ASN A 434 29.08 5.20 18.80
C ASN A 434 30.40 5.11 19.59
N GLN A 435 30.51 5.80 20.73
CA GLN A 435 31.68 5.70 21.59
C GLN A 435 31.92 4.25 22.04
N THR A 436 30.88 3.56 22.54
CA THR A 436 30.98 2.15 22.93
C THR A 436 31.31 1.26 21.73
N TRP A 437 30.72 1.54 20.57
CA TRP A 437 30.97 0.80 19.33
C TRP A 437 32.45 0.79 18.95
N ASN A 438 33.10 1.96 18.98
CA ASN A 438 34.53 2.09 18.66
C ASN A 438 35.47 1.37 19.64
N VAL A 439 34.99 1.08 20.85
CA VAL A 439 35.75 0.32 21.86
C VAL A 439 35.57 -1.18 21.67
N ILE A 440 34.35 -1.62 21.36
CA ILE A 440 33.99 -3.05 21.35
C ILE A 440 34.24 -3.70 19.99
N VAL A 441 34.04 -2.97 18.91
CA VAL A 441 34.07 -3.51 17.55
C VAL A 441 35.47 -3.33 16.97
N PRO A 442 36.21 -4.42 16.71
CA PRO A 442 37.50 -4.32 16.02
C PRO A 442 37.31 -3.67 14.65
N ARG A 443 38.23 -2.76 14.28
CA ARG A 443 38.18 -2.03 12.99
C ARG A 443 36.80 -1.37 12.75
N ALA A 444 36.23 -0.75 13.79
CA ALA A 444 34.91 -0.13 13.77
C ALA A 444 34.61 0.76 12.55
N PHE A 445 35.62 1.46 12.01
CA PHE A 445 35.52 2.33 10.84
C PHE A 445 35.08 1.62 9.55
N GLU A 446 35.18 0.30 9.47
CA GLU A 446 34.74 -0.50 8.31
C GLU A 446 33.22 -0.71 8.30
N PHE A 447 32.58 -0.53 9.45
CA PHE A 447 31.16 -0.75 9.64
C PHE A 447 30.39 0.56 9.49
N LYS A 448 29.35 0.56 8.66
CA LYS A 448 28.44 1.71 8.47
C LYS A 448 27.83 2.20 9.80
N ALA A 449 27.68 1.30 10.77
CA ALA A 449 27.19 1.62 12.13
C ALA A 449 28.09 2.59 12.91
N SER A 450 29.37 2.73 12.56
CA SER A 450 30.29 3.67 13.22
C SER A 450 30.08 5.13 12.82
N CYS A 451 29.47 5.39 11.65
CA CYS A 451 29.33 6.75 11.13
C CYS A 451 27.87 7.18 10.93
N THR A 452 26.92 6.25 11.02
CA THR A 452 25.51 6.54 10.73
C THR A 452 24.60 6.03 11.85
N VAL A 453 23.35 6.47 11.83
CA VAL A 453 22.31 6.00 12.76
C VAL A 453 21.25 5.26 11.96
N PRO A 454 20.57 4.26 12.56
CA PRO A 454 19.53 3.52 11.85
C PRO A 454 18.39 4.45 11.39
N PRO A 455 17.83 4.21 10.19
CA PRO A 455 16.60 4.87 9.76
C PRO A 455 15.43 4.42 10.65
N LEU A 456 14.37 5.24 10.73
CA LEU A 456 13.22 4.92 11.57
C LEU A 456 12.22 4.03 10.82
N ALA A 457 11.74 2.99 11.50
CA ALA A 457 10.52 2.28 11.12
C ALA A 457 9.29 3.11 11.54
N VAL A 458 8.53 3.61 10.56
CA VAL A 458 7.42 4.55 10.77
C VAL A 458 6.07 3.84 10.61
N ALA A 459 5.26 3.87 11.67
CA ALA A 459 3.92 3.31 11.64
C ALA A 459 3.05 4.02 10.56
N GLY A 460 2.27 3.23 9.81
CA GLY A 460 1.50 3.74 8.67
C GLY A 460 2.29 3.82 7.36
N ARG A 461 3.63 3.86 7.42
CA ARG A 461 4.54 3.71 6.28
C ARG A 461 5.33 2.41 6.42
N TRP A 462 4.62 1.29 6.47
CA TRP A 462 5.16 0.00 6.94
C TRP A 462 6.44 -0.45 6.22
N GLY A 463 6.51 -0.30 4.90
CA GLY A 463 7.75 -0.52 4.11
C GLY A 463 9.00 0.27 4.53
N SER A 464 8.89 1.31 5.37
CA SER A 464 10.08 1.97 5.94
C SER A 464 10.90 1.07 6.87
N ILE A 465 10.31 -0.02 7.36
CA ILE A 465 11.04 -1.01 8.15
C ILE A 465 12.15 -1.69 7.34
N ASP A 466 12.00 -1.80 6.02
CA ASP A 466 13.01 -2.47 5.18
C ASP A 466 14.36 -1.75 5.27
N CYS A 467 14.38 -0.41 5.31
CA CYS A 467 15.61 0.35 5.50
C CYS A 467 16.24 0.15 6.89
N ALA A 468 15.41 -0.06 7.92
CA ALA A 468 15.88 -0.31 9.28
C ALA A 468 16.46 -1.73 9.39
N GLU A 469 15.79 -2.73 8.82
CA GLU A 469 16.29 -4.10 8.75
C GLU A 469 17.57 -4.18 7.94
N GLU A 470 17.61 -3.58 6.74
CA GLU A 470 18.80 -3.49 5.89
C GLU A 470 19.98 -2.90 6.67
N TYR A 471 19.73 -1.82 7.42
CA TYR A 471 20.73 -1.23 8.28
C TYR A 471 21.26 -2.23 9.31
N PHE A 472 20.41 -2.94 10.05
CA PHE A 472 20.90 -3.89 11.06
C PHE A 472 21.60 -5.11 10.45
N LEU A 473 21.20 -5.55 9.26
CA LEU A 473 21.80 -6.71 8.58
C LEU A 473 23.13 -6.39 7.89
N HIS A 474 23.29 -5.17 7.37
CA HIS A 474 24.47 -4.77 6.61
C HIS A 474 25.41 -3.84 7.36
N ALA A 475 24.97 -3.20 8.45
CA ALA A 475 25.85 -2.29 9.17
C ALA A 475 26.91 -3.03 10.00
N ALA A 476 26.65 -4.25 10.46
CA ALA A 476 27.59 -5.12 11.17
C ALA A 476 27.04 -6.53 11.38
N THR A 477 27.83 -7.41 12.01
CA THR A 477 27.32 -8.68 12.54
C THR A 477 26.31 -8.40 13.68
N PRO A 478 25.25 -9.23 13.82
CA PRO A 478 24.29 -9.12 14.93
C PRO A 478 24.97 -9.07 16.30
N ASP A 479 26.03 -9.87 16.49
CA ASP A 479 26.79 -9.95 17.74
C ASP A 479 27.38 -8.60 18.17
N TYR A 480 27.95 -7.83 17.24
CA TYR A 480 28.50 -6.50 17.54
C TYR A 480 27.43 -5.50 17.99
N VAL A 481 26.24 -5.56 17.40
CA VAL A 481 25.11 -4.74 17.84
C VAL A 481 24.70 -5.11 19.26
N VAL A 482 24.57 -6.40 19.56
CA VAL A 482 24.19 -6.88 20.89
C VAL A 482 25.22 -6.48 21.94
N ARG A 483 26.51 -6.75 21.71
CA ARG A 483 27.60 -6.38 22.63
C ARG A 483 27.64 -4.88 22.89
N THR A 484 27.48 -4.07 21.85
CA THR A 484 27.45 -2.61 21.99
C THR A 484 26.26 -2.17 22.85
N PHE A 485 25.07 -2.71 22.63
CA PHE A 485 23.90 -2.36 23.44
C PHE A 485 24.03 -2.82 24.89
N LEU A 486 24.54 -4.04 25.12
CA LEU A 486 24.78 -4.56 26.47
C LEU A 486 25.80 -3.70 27.22
N ALA A 487 26.94 -3.40 26.62
CA ALA A 487 27.94 -2.55 27.25
C ALA A 487 27.46 -1.10 27.46
N THR A 488 26.63 -0.59 26.54
CA THR A 488 26.11 0.78 26.65
C THR A 488 25.03 0.90 27.73
N PHE A 489 24.19 -0.11 27.91
CA PHE A 489 22.94 0.02 28.67
C PHE A 489 22.72 -1.02 29.78
N ALA A 490 23.39 -2.17 29.77
CA ALA A 490 23.21 -3.23 30.76
C ALA A 490 24.12 -3.11 32.00
N THR A 491 24.96 -2.08 32.09
CA THR A 491 25.82 -1.85 33.27
C THR A 491 24.98 -1.41 34.48
N GLY A 492 25.24 -1.99 35.66
CA GLY A 492 24.59 -1.59 36.92
C GLY A 492 24.77 -0.09 37.22
N GLU A 493 25.93 0.46 36.90
CA GLU A 493 26.21 1.90 37.01
C GLU A 493 25.28 2.76 36.15
N TYR A 494 24.97 2.31 34.93
CA TYR A 494 24.06 3.03 34.05
C TYR A 494 22.61 2.97 34.53
N ASN A 495 22.18 1.82 35.06
CA ASN A 495 20.86 1.72 35.70
C ASN A 495 20.78 2.67 36.90
N ALA A 496 21.81 2.68 37.76
CA ALA A 496 21.90 3.61 38.90
C ALA A 496 22.01 5.09 38.45
N TYR A 497 22.62 5.37 37.30
CA TYR A 497 22.66 6.70 36.71
C TYR A 497 21.27 7.15 36.22
N LEU A 498 20.52 6.28 35.55
CA LEU A 498 19.15 6.57 35.12
C LEU A 498 18.23 6.86 36.32
N GLU A 499 18.37 6.10 37.40
CA GLU A 499 17.63 6.32 38.64
C GLU A 499 18.00 7.66 39.30
N ARG A 500 19.30 7.98 39.41
CA ARG A 500 19.78 9.26 39.95
C ARG A 500 19.33 10.47 39.12
N ASN A 501 19.33 10.36 37.79
CA ASN A 501 18.88 11.45 36.92
C ASN A 501 17.37 11.68 36.99
N ALA A 502 16.58 10.62 37.17
CA ALA A 502 15.16 10.77 37.43
C ALA A 502 14.93 11.56 38.74
N GLN A 503 15.67 11.24 39.80
CA GLN A 503 15.58 11.92 41.10
C GLN A 503 16.06 13.39 41.07
N ARG A 504 17.19 13.68 40.42
CA ARG A 504 17.76 15.06 40.35
C ARG A 504 16.86 16.04 39.62
N GLN A 505 16.10 15.57 38.63
CA GLN A 505 15.21 16.45 37.86
C GLN A 505 13.89 16.71 38.56
N ASP A 506 13.40 15.77 39.38
CA ASP A 506 12.28 16.06 40.29
C ASP A 506 12.67 17.18 41.27
N GLN A 507 13.93 17.22 41.72
CA GLN A 507 14.44 18.32 42.55
C GLN A 507 14.67 19.62 41.77
N SER A 508 15.22 19.55 40.55
CA SER A 508 15.48 20.76 39.73
C SER A 508 14.21 21.39 39.15
N ALA A 509 13.14 20.62 38.92
CA ALA A 509 11.85 21.13 38.46
C ALA A 509 11.12 21.97 39.52
N LEU A 510 11.52 21.87 40.79
CA LEU A 510 10.98 22.67 41.89
C LEU A 510 11.61 24.07 42.00
N GLU A 511 12.76 24.34 41.36
CA GLU A 511 13.55 25.57 41.58
C GLU A 511 13.58 26.57 40.42
N HIS A 512 13.04 26.27 39.24
CA HIS A 512 13.11 27.17 38.09
C HIS A 512 11.79 27.33 37.32
N ASP A 513 11.38 28.59 37.11
CA ASP A 513 10.18 29.11 36.42
C ASP A 513 10.19 28.80 34.89
N VAL A 514 10.40 27.52 34.55
CA VAL A 514 10.56 27.00 33.18
C VAL A 514 9.25 26.33 32.75
N ASP A 515 8.83 26.65 31.53
CA ASP A 515 7.64 26.13 30.81
C ASP A 515 7.21 24.72 31.24
N GLU A 516 6.21 24.65 32.12
CA GLU A 516 5.68 23.43 32.76
C GLU A 516 5.31 22.35 31.72
N LEU A 517 4.80 22.78 30.57
CA LEU A 517 4.47 21.90 29.43
C LEU A 517 5.72 21.24 28.83
N GLY A 518 6.83 21.97 28.74
CA GLY A 518 8.11 21.44 28.26
C GLY A 518 8.73 20.43 29.23
N LEU A 519 8.58 20.65 30.54
CA LEU A 519 9.05 19.73 31.58
C LEU A 519 8.24 18.42 31.58
N GLU A 520 6.92 18.49 31.47
CA GLU A 520 6.05 17.32 31.35
C GLU A 520 6.36 16.50 30.08
N GLU A 521 6.49 17.16 28.92
CA GLU A 521 6.84 16.48 27.66
C GLU A 521 8.23 15.82 27.74
N ALA A 522 9.21 16.49 28.37
CA ALA A 522 10.54 15.94 28.57
C ALA A 522 10.55 14.75 29.54
N ALA A 523 9.78 14.81 30.63
CA ALA A 523 9.63 13.70 31.57
C ALA A 523 8.93 12.50 30.92
N GLU A 524 7.86 12.73 30.14
CA GLU A 524 7.17 11.69 29.39
C GLU A 524 8.10 11.05 28.35
N TYR A 525 8.89 11.86 27.64
CA TYR A 525 9.87 11.39 26.68
C TYR A 525 10.96 10.53 27.35
N ARG A 526 11.52 10.96 28.49
CA ARG A 526 12.51 10.16 29.25
C ARG A 526 11.92 8.83 29.71
N SER A 527 10.70 8.82 30.22
CA SER A 527 9.99 7.60 30.61
C SER A 527 9.81 6.64 29.42
N LYS A 528 9.49 7.18 28.23
CA LYS A 528 9.42 6.41 26.98
C LYS A 528 10.79 5.84 26.60
N VAL A 529 11.87 6.63 26.68
CA VAL A 529 13.24 6.19 26.37
C VAL A 529 13.68 5.05 27.29
N THR A 530 13.46 5.11 28.60
CA THR A 530 13.79 4.01 29.52
C THR A 530 13.05 2.72 29.16
N LYS A 531 11.77 2.82 28.77
CA LYS A 531 10.99 1.67 28.28
C LYS A 531 11.54 1.14 26.95
N TRP A 532 12.01 2.02 26.06
CA TRP A 532 12.63 1.63 24.80
C TRP A 532 13.96 0.91 25.02
N ILE A 533 14.80 1.37 25.93
CA ILE A 533 16.06 0.71 26.28
C ILE A 533 15.80 -0.71 26.78
N LYS A 534 14.92 -0.88 27.78
CA LYS A 534 14.56 -2.20 28.32
C LYS A 534 13.99 -3.13 27.23
N GLY A 535 13.09 -2.61 26.40
CA GLY A 535 12.53 -3.37 25.28
C GLY A 535 13.55 -3.74 24.21
N SER A 536 14.51 -2.86 23.93
CA SER A 536 15.58 -3.09 22.95
C SER A 536 16.54 -4.16 23.46
N LEU A 537 16.97 -4.08 24.73
CA LEU A 537 17.83 -5.10 25.33
C LEU A 537 17.16 -6.47 25.34
N LEU A 538 15.86 -6.53 25.65
CA LEU A 538 15.10 -7.78 25.65
C LEU A 538 15.10 -8.44 24.27
N CYS A 539 14.80 -7.70 23.20
CA CYS A 539 14.70 -8.30 21.87
C CYS A 539 16.06 -8.55 21.22
N LEU A 540 17.06 -7.69 21.45
CA LEU A 540 18.39 -7.86 20.86
C LEU A 540 19.12 -9.10 21.37
N GLN A 541 18.84 -9.55 22.60
CA GLN A 541 19.40 -10.79 23.15
C GLN A 541 18.69 -12.05 22.64
N ASP A 542 17.55 -11.93 21.96
CA ASP A 542 16.79 -13.07 21.47
C ASP A 542 17.24 -13.46 20.06
N THR A 543 17.81 -14.66 19.90
CA THR A 543 18.27 -15.17 18.60
C THR A 543 17.12 -15.26 17.58
N LEU A 544 15.89 -15.51 18.05
CA LEU A 544 14.71 -15.52 17.19
C LEU A 544 14.39 -14.14 16.60
N PHE A 545 14.65 -13.05 17.33
CA PHE A 545 14.45 -11.69 16.81
C PHE A 545 15.31 -11.44 15.57
N TRP A 546 16.59 -11.81 15.64
CA TRP A 546 17.53 -11.65 14.53
C TRP A 546 17.22 -12.57 13.36
N PHE A 547 16.80 -13.81 13.62
CA PHE A 547 16.32 -14.71 12.59
C PHE A 547 15.10 -14.10 11.85
N LEU A 548 14.09 -13.65 12.60
CA LEU A 548 12.93 -13.01 12.00
C LEU A 548 13.30 -11.72 11.28
N LEU A 549 14.32 -10.99 11.73
CA LEU A 549 14.82 -9.80 11.04
C LEU A 549 15.40 -10.13 9.66
N GLN A 550 16.19 -11.19 9.55
CA GLN A 550 16.69 -11.70 8.26
C GLN A 550 15.55 -12.21 7.37
N VAL A 551 14.65 -13.04 7.89
CA VAL A 551 13.49 -13.60 7.15
C VAL A 551 12.58 -12.49 6.64
N SER A 552 12.24 -11.56 7.51
CA SER A 552 11.41 -10.38 7.22
C SER A 552 12.00 -9.60 6.05
N PHE A 553 13.31 -9.30 6.11
CA PHE A 553 14.00 -8.61 5.05
C PHE A 553 14.04 -9.43 3.75
N MET A 554 14.53 -10.67 3.78
CA MET A 554 14.69 -11.49 2.56
C MET A 554 13.37 -11.77 1.86
N SER A 555 12.34 -12.16 2.60
CA SER A 555 11.02 -12.50 2.05
C SER A 555 10.30 -11.34 1.36
N ARG A 556 10.75 -10.10 1.59
CA ARG A 556 10.21 -8.89 0.95
C ARG A 556 11.08 -8.35 -0.18
N SER A 557 12.11 -9.07 -0.63
CA SER A 557 12.94 -8.64 -1.76
C SER A 557 12.13 -8.31 -3.02
N PRO A 558 11.12 -9.12 -3.43
CA PRO A 558 10.30 -8.78 -4.59
C PRO A 558 9.48 -7.51 -4.37
N PHE A 559 9.03 -7.24 -3.13
CA PHE A 559 8.37 -5.97 -2.83
C PHE A 559 9.31 -4.78 -3.00
N ARG A 560 10.56 -4.89 -2.53
CA ARG A 560 11.57 -3.85 -2.73
C ARG A 560 11.88 -3.62 -4.21
N HIS A 561 11.99 -4.68 -5.00
CA HIS A 561 12.16 -4.59 -6.45
C HIS A 561 10.98 -3.86 -7.11
N MET A 562 9.75 -4.23 -6.77
CA MET A 562 8.55 -3.53 -7.22
C MET A 562 8.55 -2.06 -6.81
N PHE A 563 8.92 -1.74 -5.55
CA PHE A 563 9.02 -0.36 -5.09
C PHE A 563 10.07 0.43 -5.86
N ALA A 564 11.21 -0.18 -6.15
CA ALA A 564 12.29 0.42 -6.92
C ALA A 564 11.84 0.71 -8.35
N ILE A 565 11.17 -0.23 -9.02
CA ILE A 565 10.56 -0.03 -10.35
C ILE A 565 9.61 1.19 -10.30
N LEU A 566 8.67 1.19 -9.35
CA LEU A 566 7.73 2.30 -9.15
C LEU A 566 8.39 3.63 -8.69
N SER A 567 9.67 3.61 -8.31
CA SER A 567 10.39 4.79 -7.83
C SER A 567 11.45 5.30 -8.82
N LYS A 568 11.86 4.48 -9.81
CA LYS A 568 12.85 4.83 -10.85
C LYS A 568 12.45 6.06 -11.67
N TYR A 569 11.15 6.36 -11.79
CA TYR A 569 10.68 7.59 -12.44
C TYR A 569 11.14 8.89 -11.79
N SER A 570 11.63 8.86 -10.55
CA SER A 570 12.23 10.04 -9.92
C SER A 570 13.57 10.46 -10.56
N GLY A 571 14.33 9.50 -11.11
CA GLY A 571 15.65 9.74 -11.69
C GLY A 571 15.58 10.38 -13.08
N HIS A 572 14.84 9.76 -14.01
CA HIS A 572 14.73 10.25 -15.40
C HIS A 572 13.86 11.51 -15.52
N ALA A 573 12.94 11.76 -14.59
CA ALA A 573 12.24 13.05 -14.55
C ALA A 573 13.19 14.23 -14.26
N SER A 574 14.28 14.00 -13.52
CA SER A 574 15.25 15.05 -13.20
C SER A 574 16.08 15.47 -14.42
N SER A 575 16.32 14.57 -15.39
CA SER A 575 16.90 14.94 -16.69
C SER A 575 15.87 15.59 -17.62
N ARG A 576 14.59 15.16 -17.59
CA ARG A 576 13.51 15.75 -18.42
C ARG A 576 13.12 17.17 -18.05
N ILE A 577 13.23 17.59 -16.79
CA ILE A 577 13.06 19.02 -16.43
C ILE A 577 14.04 19.90 -17.21
N ARG A 578 15.21 19.35 -17.59
CA ARG A 578 16.19 20.09 -18.39
C ARG A 578 15.90 20.06 -19.89
N ASN A 579 15.07 19.12 -20.38
CA ASN A 579 14.74 19.02 -21.80
C ASN A 579 13.32 18.47 -22.02
N PRO A 580 12.28 19.33 -22.03
CA PRO A 580 10.88 18.91 -22.15
C PRO A 580 10.49 18.37 -23.54
N CYS A 581 11.39 18.39 -24.53
CA CYS A 581 11.10 18.03 -25.92
C CYS A 581 11.51 16.61 -26.34
N THR A 582 12.13 15.80 -25.47
CA THR A 582 12.40 14.39 -25.81
C THR A 582 11.18 13.55 -25.52
N ASP A 583 10.58 13.00 -26.59
CA ASP A 583 9.48 12.05 -26.52
C ASP A 583 9.87 10.86 -25.63
N CYS A 584 9.05 10.61 -24.61
CA CYS A 584 9.18 9.45 -23.75
C CYS A 584 8.52 8.28 -24.47
N GLU A 585 9.29 7.29 -24.90
CA GLU A 585 8.72 6.07 -25.41
C GLU A 585 7.83 5.44 -24.33
N ALA A 586 6.61 5.01 -24.70
CA ALA A 586 5.59 4.60 -23.73
C ALA A 586 6.02 3.42 -22.83
N HIS A 587 6.98 2.61 -23.27
CA HIS A 587 7.56 1.52 -22.49
C HIS A 587 8.48 1.99 -21.35
N GLU A 588 8.89 3.26 -21.34
CA GLU A 588 9.68 3.83 -20.24
C GLU A 588 8.82 4.13 -19.00
N LEU A 589 7.49 4.14 -19.12
CA LEU A 589 6.57 4.39 -18.00
C LEU A 589 6.63 3.19 -17.02
N PRO A 590 6.98 3.35 -15.73
CA PRO A 590 7.32 2.21 -14.88
C PRO A 590 6.12 1.39 -14.49
N ILE A 591 4.93 1.98 -14.53
CA ILE A 591 3.69 1.24 -14.37
C ILE A 591 3.44 0.33 -15.57
N VAL A 592 3.75 0.80 -16.79
CA VAL A 592 3.61 -0.02 -18.00
C VAL A 592 4.60 -1.16 -17.90
N ASP A 593 5.90 -0.88 -17.72
CA ASP A 593 6.95 -1.91 -17.52
C ASP A 593 6.56 -2.89 -16.40
N LEU A 594 6.08 -2.38 -15.26
CA LEU A 594 5.62 -3.22 -14.17
C LEU A 594 4.55 -4.20 -14.63
N VAL A 595 3.47 -3.69 -15.21
CA VAL A 595 2.28 -4.48 -15.54
C VAL A 595 2.49 -5.40 -16.73
N THR A 596 3.26 -4.97 -17.75
CA THR A 596 3.46 -5.73 -18.99
C THR A 596 4.58 -6.75 -18.89
N VAL A 597 5.66 -6.44 -18.16
CA VAL A 597 6.87 -7.28 -18.14
C VAL A 597 7.16 -7.79 -16.74
N ARG A 598 7.21 -6.91 -15.73
CA ARG A 598 7.80 -7.26 -14.43
C ARG A 598 6.90 -8.09 -13.52
N LEU A 599 5.58 -8.14 -13.75
CA LEU A 599 4.70 -8.92 -12.88
C LEU A 599 5.05 -10.42 -12.86
N ALA A 600 5.42 -10.99 -14.02
CA ALA A 600 5.86 -12.38 -14.12
C ALA A 600 7.22 -12.58 -13.46
N GLN A 601 8.18 -11.69 -13.74
CA GLN A 601 9.50 -11.72 -13.12
C GLN A 601 9.42 -11.68 -11.58
N LEU A 602 8.61 -10.79 -11.01
CA LEU A 602 8.40 -10.71 -9.56
C LEU A 602 7.76 -11.97 -8.99
N ASP A 603 6.97 -12.68 -9.79
CA ASP A 603 6.40 -13.98 -9.41
C ASP A 603 7.49 -15.05 -9.32
N ASP A 604 8.36 -15.11 -10.34
CA ASP A 604 9.50 -16.01 -10.40
C ASP A 604 10.46 -15.77 -9.22
N GLU A 605 10.69 -14.52 -8.85
CA GLU A 605 11.48 -14.19 -7.64
C GLU A 605 10.87 -14.77 -6.35
N PHE A 606 9.54 -14.85 -6.23
CA PHE A 606 8.90 -15.54 -5.09
C PHE A 606 9.04 -17.07 -5.18
N HIS A 607 9.03 -17.64 -6.38
CA HIS A 607 9.33 -19.06 -6.59
C HIS A 607 10.77 -19.38 -6.18
N ASP A 608 11.74 -18.58 -6.62
CA ASP A 608 13.14 -18.71 -6.25
C ASP A 608 13.36 -18.58 -4.75
N LEU A 609 12.72 -17.59 -4.10
CA LEU A 609 12.80 -17.43 -2.66
C LEU A 609 12.34 -18.69 -1.91
N ARG A 610 11.23 -19.31 -2.34
CA ARG A 610 10.69 -20.53 -1.73
C ARG A 610 11.63 -21.71 -1.89
N ASN A 611 12.16 -21.91 -3.10
CA ASN A 611 13.07 -23.00 -3.40
C ASN A 611 14.38 -22.91 -2.61
N ASN A 612 14.80 -21.69 -2.26
CA ASN A 612 16.05 -21.45 -1.54
C ASN A 612 15.91 -21.38 -0.01
N ILE A 613 14.70 -21.48 0.57
CA ILE A 613 14.45 -21.38 2.03
C ILE A 613 15.44 -22.18 2.87
N PRO A 614 15.64 -23.49 2.61
CA PRO A 614 16.56 -24.29 3.42
C PRO A 614 17.96 -23.69 3.50
N CYS A 615 18.53 -23.32 2.34
CA CYS A 615 19.89 -22.80 2.21
C CYS A 615 20.09 -21.49 2.98
N TRP A 616 19.17 -20.53 2.88
CA TRP A 616 19.35 -19.26 3.61
C TRP A 616 18.94 -19.33 5.08
N CYS A 617 18.04 -20.24 5.48
CA CYS A 617 17.81 -20.54 6.89
C CYS A 617 19.05 -21.13 7.56
N GLU A 618 19.73 -22.08 6.91
CA GLU A 618 20.99 -22.67 7.41
C GLU A 618 22.09 -21.62 7.56
N ARG A 619 22.31 -20.80 6.52
CA ARG A 619 23.29 -19.70 6.58
C ARG A 619 22.97 -18.69 7.67
N THR A 620 21.68 -18.37 7.85
CA THR A 620 21.24 -17.46 8.92
C THR A 620 21.52 -18.08 10.28
N LEU A 621 21.16 -19.34 10.49
CA LEU A 621 21.39 -20.05 11.75
C LEU A 621 22.88 -20.14 12.08
N ALA A 622 23.72 -20.48 11.11
CA ALA A 622 25.17 -20.51 11.27
C ALA A 622 25.73 -19.14 11.68
N SER A 623 25.23 -18.04 11.09
CA SER A 623 25.62 -16.69 11.49
C SER A 623 25.17 -16.33 12.92
N LEU A 624 24.06 -16.88 13.41
CA LEU A 624 23.52 -16.59 14.75
C LEU A 624 24.19 -17.42 15.84
N GLN A 625 24.72 -18.60 15.53
CA GLN A 625 25.45 -19.46 16.48
C GLN A 625 26.70 -18.79 17.07
N GLY A 626 27.28 -17.79 16.38
CA GLY A 626 28.41 -17.03 16.88
C GLY A 626 28.08 -15.88 17.84
N MET A 627 26.80 -15.65 18.14
CA MET A 627 26.39 -14.54 19.01
C MET A 627 26.69 -14.81 20.49
N ILE A 628 27.08 -13.78 21.23
CA ILE A 628 27.37 -13.86 22.67
C ILE A 628 26.17 -14.32 23.51
N CYS A 629 24.95 -14.05 23.03
CA CYS A 629 23.71 -14.45 23.67
C CYS A 629 23.12 -15.75 23.10
N TRP A 630 23.92 -16.51 22.33
CA TRP A 630 23.50 -17.83 21.88
C TRP A 630 23.38 -18.77 23.08
N ASP A 631 22.17 -19.30 23.29
CA ASP A 631 21.91 -20.29 24.33
C ASP A 631 21.57 -21.63 23.69
N ALA A 632 22.43 -22.62 23.89
CA ALA A 632 22.24 -23.99 23.39
C ALA A 632 20.99 -24.66 23.97
N ASN A 633 20.54 -24.25 25.16
CA ASN A 633 19.32 -24.77 25.79
C ASN A 633 18.04 -24.26 25.11
N HIS A 634 18.14 -23.15 24.39
CA HIS A 634 17.08 -22.57 23.58
C HIS A 634 17.42 -22.69 22.09
N ALA A 635 18.09 -23.79 21.70
CA ALA A 635 18.46 -24.04 20.32
C ALA A 635 17.22 -23.99 19.41
N LEU A 636 17.26 -23.10 18.43
CA LEU A 636 16.24 -23.00 17.41
C LEU A 636 16.37 -24.20 16.47
N LEU A 637 15.34 -25.05 16.43
CA LEU A 637 15.31 -26.18 15.51
C LEU A 637 15.24 -25.64 14.07
N LEU A 638 16.16 -26.09 13.20
CA LEU A 638 16.23 -25.62 11.82
C LEU A 638 14.91 -25.82 11.06
N GLU A 639 14.23 -26.94 11.30
CA GLU A 639 12.92 -27.24 10.70
C GLU A 639 11.85 -26.20 11.09
N ASP A 640 11.79 -25.83 12.36
CA ASP A 640 10.89 -24.77 12.85
C ASP A 640 11.20 -23.43 12.15
N LEU A 641 12.49 -23.11 12.01
CA LEU A 641 12.94 -21.89 11.34
C LEU A 641 12.54 -21.87 9.86
N GLN A 642 12.75 -22.97 9.14
CA GLN A 642 12.35 -23.13 7.75
C GLN A 642 10.82 -23.02 7.58
N HIS A 643 10.04 -23.62 8.48
CA HIS A 643 8.60 -23.51 8.46
C HIS A 643 8.12 -22.06 8.69
N MET A 644 8.72 -21.34 9.65
CA MET A 644 8.44 -19.92 9.87
C MET A 644 8.78 -19.08 8.63
N ALA A 645 9.94 -19.29 8.03
CA ALA A 645 10.34 -18.60 6.79
C ALA A 645 9.37 -18.87 5.64
N MET A 646 8.97 -20.13 5.45
CA MET A 646 7.99 -20.53 4.44
C MET A 646 6.65 -19.83 4.63
N ARG A 647 6.13 -19.76 5.87
CA ARG A 647 4.88 -19.03 6.16
C ARG A 647 4.97 -17.55 5.77
N VAL A 648 6.09 -16.90 6.05
CA VAL A 648 6.28 -15.47 5.72
C VAL A 648 6.38 -15.27 4.20
N VAL A 649 7.16 -16.08 3.49
CA VAL A 649 7.30 -16.00 2.03
C VAL A 649 5.96 -16.28 1.34
N MET A 650 5.24 -17.32 1.75
CA MET A 650 3.93 -17.68 1.22
C MET A 650 2.89 -16.57 1.45
N LEU A 651 2.86 -15.96 2.64
CA LEU A 651 1.97 -14.84 2.91
C LEU A 651 2.28 -13.62 2.03
N ASN A 652 3.57 -13.30 1.85
CA ASN A 652 4.00 -12.20 0.99
C ASN A 652 3.61 -12.47 -0.47
N HIS A 653 3.85 -13.68 -0.97
CA HIS A 653 3.50 -14.08 -2.33
C HIS A 653 1.98 -14.06 -2.56
N ALA A 654 1.20 -14.61 -1.63
CA ALA A 654 -0.26 -14.56 -1.69
C ALA A 654 -0.79 -13.12 -1.64
N SER A 655 -0.17 -12.26 -0.82
CA SER A 655 -0.53 -10.85 -0.74
C SER A 655 -0.22 -10.11 -2.03
N TYR A 656 0.92 -10.39 -2.67
CA TYR A 656 1.26 -9.90 -4.02
C TYR A 656 0.23 -10.31 -5.06
N LYS A 657 -0.05 -11.63 -5.15
CA LYS A 657 -1.04 -12.16 -6.08
C LYS A 657 -2.39 -11.50 -5.89
N ARG A 658 -2.87 -11.36 -4.65
CA ARG A 658 -4.18 -10.76 -4.36
C ARG A 658 -4.22 -9.26 -4.63
N ARG A 659 -3.22 -8.51 -4.15
CA ARG A 659 -3.25 -7.04 -4.12
C ARG A 659 -2.68 -6.37 -5.37
N ILE A 660 -1.86 -7.06 -6.14
CA ILE A 660 -1.21 -6.51 -7.34
C ILE A 660 -1.70 -7.28 -8.56
N VAL A 661 -1.39 -8.57 -8.68
CA VAL A 661 -1.77 -9.38 -9.86
C VAL A 661 -3.29 -9.46 -10.00
N GLY A 662 -4.03 -9.58 -8.90
CA GLY A 662 -5.49 -9.61 -8.87
C GLY A 662 -6.12 -8.38 -9.50
N LEU A 663 -5.55 -7.19 -9.26
CA LEU A 663 -6.04 -5.93 -9.83
C LEU A 663 -5.98 -5.94 -11.37
N PHE A 664 -4.89 -6.47 -11.92
CA PHE A 664 -4.65 -6.47 -13.37
C PHE A 664 -5.23 -7.72 -14.07
N SER A 665 -5.48 -8.80 -13.35
CA SER A 665 -6.03 -10.05 -13.90
C SER A 665 -7.56 -10.13 -13.88
N GLN A 666 -8.24 -9.48 -12.92
CA GLN A 666 -9.71 -9.46 -12.82
C GLN A 666 -10.38 -8.52 -13.82
N THR A 667 -9.65 -7.56 -14.36
CA THR A 667 -10.10 -6.76 -15.49
C THR A 667 -10.15 -7.67 -16.72
N ARG A 668 -11.26 -8.39 -16.96
CA ARG A 668 -11.46 -9.20 -18.18
C ARG A 668 -11.26 -8.38 -19.47
N VAL A 669 -11.43 -7.06 -19.39
CA VAL A 669 -11.13 -6.08 -20.45
C VAL A 669 -9.61 -5.89 -20.66
N SER A 670 -8.78 -6.04 -19.61
CA SER A 670 -7.33 -5.89 -19.70
C SER A 670 -6.70 -7.00 -20.52
N LYS A 671 -7.13 -8.27 -20.45
CA LYS A 671 -6.52 -9.31 -21.31
C LYS A 671 -6.72 -8.99 -22.79
N SER A 672 -7.88 -8.48 -23.21
CA SER A 672 -8.12 -8.10 -24.60
C SER A 672 -7.38 -6.81 -24.97
N ILE A 673 -7.39 -5.78 -24.12
CA ILE A 673 -6.67 -4.52 -24.36
C ILE A 673 -5.14 -4.72 -24.31
N PHE A 674 -4.62 -5.54 -23.40
CA PHE A 674 -3.18 -5.80 -23.24
C PHE A 674 -2.65 -6.77 -24.29
N VAL A 675 -3.39 -7.82 -24.69
CA VAL A 675 -3.00 -8.65 -25.84
C VAL A 675 -2.95 -7.82 -27.13
N LEU A 676 -3.79 -6.77 -27.24
CA LEU A 676 -3.71 -5.78 -28.32
C LEU A 676 -2.49 -4.87 -28.23
N ILE A 677 -1.94 -4.59 -27.05
CA ILE A 677 -0.69 -3.81 -26.91
C ILE A 677 0.53 -4.66 -27.21
N THR A 678 0.57 -5.91 -26.75
CA THR A 678 1.77 -6.78 -26.87
C THR A 678 1.86 -7.59 -28.17
N ARG A 679 0.78 -7.72 -28.96
CA ARG A 679 0.86 -8.31 -30.31
C ARG A 679 1.10 -7.29 -31.43
N TYR A 680 1.04 -6.00 -31.12
CA TYR A 680 1.17 -4.91 -32.11
C TYR A 680 2.40 -4.01 -31.86
N HIS A 681 3.25 -4.41 -30.90
CA HIS A 681 4.69 -4.20 -30.93
C HIS A 681 5.34 -5.50 -31.39
#